data_AF-A0A1J5IA31-F1
#
_entry.id   AF-A0A1J5IA31-F1
#
_cell.length_a   1.000
_cell.length_b   1.000
_cell.length_c   1.000
_cell.angle_alpha   90.00
_cell.angle_beta   90.00
_cell.angle_gamma   90.00
#
_symmetry.space_group_name_H-M   'P 1'
#
loop_
_entity.id
_entity.type
_entity.pdbx_description
1 polymer ?
#
loop_
_entity_poly.entity_id
_entity_poly.type
_entity_poly.pdbx_seq_one_letter_code
_entity_poly.pdbx_strand_id
1 'polypeptide(L)'
;MKSFWRKEAPTLVALLLTILIGGCVIATKETIIAPEILAQFKGTYKIDPYMEKNRPLTVAVLPFFDQSKSKQGFEPVRRGFYNHFSSLPFKDMEITKIDDLLAKAELTDPEKIQKTSPQKLGEILGVDAVIYGEISNFDKLFAVIYSQVSVGAEVKMYGTKTGQFLWSGQHVVRIHEGGFSTTPVGIIAVIIASAMNLRDIQLLRACDDLFREMVKTIPTPPLAAALRPPTITLLVQDTKNLPKKAGDEIRVVMQGTPKMRAAFAIGDFKKRIDMQEQEDAPGAYLGVYRVVPGDNVAGALITGRLTDDAGNTAEWVDALGTVTLDTTPPEKPKGLRTVGRDRLVLLTWEKSAAADLAGYRLYRSVTPISGYQEVVKTEFNEYRDPVPENNVQYYYQLTAADRAGNESERSETISGMPVAPGPTPVAGAIEADTTWYAGASPYVIENEVVVRDKAVLTIEPGTEILSRGGALVVEGQLKAQGDSDHLILFSAAEGVERWAGIRFANVKEKENIVKFIRIRKAKAGISIEASSPRIEACELTDNDTALVIQGSFSAPVVTGNTIHKNGQAAVIISDGAKPTLSDNRIRDNAAEGIVVRSAAPAILRNAIAQNRGGGIAVLGAQASVTENNITDNGPFDLAGEMKGEAVSALNNWWGTAKGLEVFARIRGRVDVRSILGAPYPEGKPVELPILEAKLSGPLKTDGFLILSRSPYRVTGDVTVDGGAILHIEPGVVVQYDRNTSIIVEDGGVVARGTADLPILFTASGASPAPGSYANAVRFTKQTKANSVFSYCIVEYATTAFDIYYGSPEISSCYIVRNAQSGVYSRNDAAPQISYSTFEDNMGEGGVKGVGMSNPSIHYNNFLKNAVLVQAFSSIYIDARNNWWGADPPDTGLIWGDLDKGVNIKPWLPAPEEKAFRGRK
;
A
#
# COMPACT_ATOMS: atom_id res chain seq x y z
N MET A 1 -32.91 16.97 -69.70
CA MET A 1 -34.05 16.01 -69.70
C MET A 1 -34.51 15.89 -68.24
N LYS A 2 -35.74 16.28 -67.82
CA LYS A 2 -37.04 15.56 -67.99
C LYS A 2 -36.84 14.04 -67.79
N SER A 3 -37.45 13.28 -66.87
CA SER A 3 -38.65 13.42 -66.00
C SER A 3 -38.54 12.37 -64.86
N PHE A 4 -39.15 12.45 -63.66
CA PHE A 4 -39.98 13.51 -63.05
C PHE A 4 -39.87 13.58 -61.49
N TRP A 5 -40.97 13.44 -60.71
CA TRP A 5 -41.12 13.78 -59.28
C TRP A 5 -41.46 12.62 -58.32
N ARG A 6 -40.88 12.69 -57.10
CA ARG A 6 -41.39 12.31 -55.74
C ARG A 6 -42.70 11.49 -55.59
N LYS A 7 -42.63 10.43 -54.74
CA LYS A 7 -43.21 10.43 -53.37
C LYS A 7 -42.77 9.22 -52.51
N GLU A 8 -42.43 9.52 -51.25
CA GLU A 8 -42.52 8.79 -49.96
C GLU A 8 -42.49 7.25 -49.84
N ALA A 9 -41.95 6.79 -48.69
CA ALA A 9 -41.84 5.40 -48.21
C ALA A 9 -42.63 5.24 -46.88
N PRO A 10 -42.54 4.12 -46.13
CA PRO A 10 -42.75 2.71 -46.49
C PRO A 10 -43.84 2.04 -45.61
N THR A 11 -44.30 0.82 -45.96
CA THR A 11 -45.06 -0.02 -45.01
C THR A 11 -44.79 -1.51 -45.22
N LEU A 12 -43.83 -2.07 -44.47
CA LEU A 12 -43.54 -3.50 -44.44
C LEU A 12 -44.41 -4.19 -43.37
N VAL A 13 -45.73 -4.15 -43.58
CA VAL A 13 -46.76 -4.74 -42.71
C VAL A 13 -47.68 -5.59 -43.57
N ALA A 14 -47.18 -6.74 -44.03
CA ALA A 14 -47.91 -7.67 -44.90
C ALA A 14 -47.35 -9.11 -44.88
N LEU A 15 -47.07 -9.66 -43.69
CA LEU A 15 -46.94 -11.12 -43.50
C LEU A 15 -47.40 -11.59 -42.11
N LEU A 16 -48.39 -10.89 -41.56
CA LEU A 16 -49.11 -11.21 -40.34
C LEU A 16 -50.59 -10.89 -40.61
N LEU A 17 -51.50 -11.75 -40.14
CA LEU A 17 -52.94 -11.78 -40.45
C LEU A 17 -53.34 -12.23 -41.88
N THR A 18 -53.24 -13.53 -42.14
CA THR A 18 -54.29 -14.31 -42.82
C THR A 18 -54.19 -15.78 -42.41
N ILE A 19 -54.90 -16.18 -41.35
CA ILE A 19 -55.54 -17.49 -41.05
C ILE A 19 -56.11 -17.41 -39.61
N LEU A 20 -57.24 -16.72 -39.52
CA LEU A 20 -58.32 -16.82 -38.54
C LEU A 20 -59.55 -16.55 -39.44
N ILE A 21 -60.56 -17.39 -39.57
CA ILE A 21 -61.35 -18.09 -38.55
C ILE A 21 -61.88 -19.41 -39.16
N GLY A 22 -62.11 -20.45 -38.34
CA GLY A 22 -63.22 -21.39 -38.60
C GLY A 22 -62.92 -22.89 -38.60
N GLY A 23 -63.25 -23.54 -37.47
CA GLY A 23 -64.04 -24.77 -37.50
C GLY A 23 -63.35 -26.12 -37.72
N CYS A 24 -63.38 -26.95 -36.67
CA CYS A 24 -63.42 -28.42 -36.72
C CYS A 24 -62.45 -29.15 -37.68
N VAL A 25 -61.25 -29.47 -37.20
CA VAL A 25 -60.67 -30.78 -37.56
C VAL A 25 -61.36 -31.83 -36.70
N ILE A 26 -62.31 -32.52 -37.32
CA ILE A 26 -63.03 -33.65 -36.72
C ILE A 26 -62.03 -34.71 -36.29
N ALA A 27 -62.15 -35.22 -35.07
CA ALA A 27 -61.42 -36.39 -34.62
C ALA A 27 -61.78 -37.60 -35.51
N THR A 28 -60.86 -37.99 -36.40
CA THR A 28 -60.99 -39.24 -37.14
C THR A 28 -60.84 -40.41 -36.18
N LYS A 29 -61.78 -41.36 -36.25
CA LYS A 29 -61.99 -42.39 -35.23
C LYS A 29 -60.90 -43.49 -35.18
N GLU A 30 -59.86 -43.36 -35.98
CA GLU A 30 -58.79 -44.34 -36.18
C GLU A 30 -57.42 -43.64 -36.30
N THR A 31 -56.95 -43.04 -35.20
CA THR A 31 -55.50 -42.95 -35.00
C THR A 31 -55.04 -44.34 -34.61
N ILE A 32 -54.59 -45.13 -35.60
CA ILE A 32 -54.02 -46.46 -35.39
C ILE A 32 -52.66 -46.28 -34.70
N ILE A 33 -52.68 -46.18 -33.38
CA ILE A 33 -51.50 -46.44 -32.56
C ILE A 33 -51.23 -47.94 -32.70
N ALA A 34 -50.10 -48.29 -33.32
CA ALA A 34 -49.71 -49.67 -33.51
C ALA A 34 -49.67 -50.42 -32.14
N PRO A 35 -50.27 -51.62 -32.00
CA PRO A 35 -50.34 -52.33 -30.72
C PRO A 35 -48.98 -52.65 -30.08
N GLU A 36 -47.89 -52.59 -30.85
CA GLU A 36 -46.55 -52.99 -30.43
C GLU A 36 -45.83 -51.97 -29.53
N ILE A 37 -46.30 -50.71 -29.44
CA ILE A 37 -45.72 -49.70 -28.52
C ILE A 37 -46.29 -49.82 -27.09
N LEU A 38 -47.48 -50.41 -26.93
CA LEU A 38 -48.09 -50.65 -25.61
C LEU A 38 -47.50 -51.87 -24.87
N ALA A 39 -46.66 -52.68 -25.53
CA ALA A 39 -46.17 -53.95 -25.00
C ALA A 39 -44.86 -53.86 -24.18
N GLN A 40 -44.18 -52.71 -24.12
CA GLN A 40 -42.85 -52.58 -23.49
C GLN A 40 -42.80 -51.90 -22.11
N PHE A 41 -43.92 -51.46 -21.54
CA PHE A 41 -43.94 -50.66 -20.30
C PHE A 41 -44.68 -51.31 -19.13
N LYS A 42 -44.34 -52.57 -18.81
CA LYS A 42 -44.59 -53.15 -17.47
C LYS A 42 -43.28 -53.24 -16.72
N GLY A 43 -43.21 -52.62 -15.54
CA GLY A 43 -42.06 -52.75 -14.65
C GLY A 43 -41.84 -54.21 -14.21
N THR A 44 -40.59 -54.56 -13.94
CA THR A 44 -40.22 -55.86 -13.38
C THR A 44 -40.20 -55.75 -11.86
N TYR A 45 -41.09 -56.50 -11.21
CA TYR A 45 -41.22 -56.51 -9.75
C TYR A 45 -40.91 -57.91 -9.23
N LYS A 46 -40.10 -58.00 -8.18
CA LYS A 46 -39.72 -59.26 -7.53
C LYS A 46 -39.94 -59.16 -6.03
N ILE A 47 -40.80 -60.01 -5.50
CA ILE A 47 -40.98 -60.21 -4.05
C ILE A 47 -40.21 -61.47 -3.68
N ASP A 48 -39.38 -61.42 -2.64
CA ASP A 48 -38.76 -62.63 -2.08
C ASP A 48 -39.78 -63.40 -1.21
N PRO A 49 -39.90 -64.74 -1.31
CA PRO A 49 -40.82 -65.51 -0.46
C PRO A 49 -40.60 -65.32 1.05
N TYR A 50 -39.42 -64.88 1.47
CA TYR A 50 -39.14 -64.50 2.86
C TYR A 50 -39.91 -63.26 3.32
N MET A 51 -40.12 -62.28 2.43
CA MET A 51 -40.85 -61.04 2.71
C MET A 51 -42.30 -61.32 3.12
N GLU A 52 -42.94 -62.34 2.58
CA GLU A 52 -44.33 -62.70 2.95
C GLU A 52 -44.50 -63.10 4.41
N LYS A 53 -43.45 -63.62 5.04
CA LYS A 53 -43.45 -64.07 6.44
C LYS A 53 -42.72 -63.13 7.41
N ASN A 54 -41.86 -62.24 6.88
CA ASN A 54 -40.94 -61.41 7.66
C ASN A 54 -40.96 -59.94 7.17
N ARG A 55 -42.16 -59.35 7.13
CA ARG A 55 -42.33 -57.94 6.70
C ARG A 55 -41.66 -57.00 7.73
N PRO A 56 -40.77 -56.08 7.30
CA PRO A 56 -40.12 -55.13 8.21
C PRO A 56 -41.14 -54.12 8.76
N LEU A 57 -40.89 -53.60 9.97
CA LEU A 57 -41.74 -52.56 10.57
C LEU A 57 -41.14 -51.17 10.39
N THR A 58 -39.82 -51.04 10.51
CA THR A 58 -39.09 -49.78 10.32
C THR A 58 -38.22 -49.81 9.06
N VAL A 59 -38.27 -48.74 8.25
CA VAL A 59 -37.60 -48.69 6.94
C VAL A 59 -36.95 -47.33 6.67
N ALA A 60 -35.74 -47.31 6.11
CA ALA A 60 -35.06 -46.08 5.68
C ALA A 60 -34.84 -46.05 4.15
N VAL A 61 -35.16 -44.93 3.51
CA VAL A 61 -34.90 -44.68 2.08
C VAL A 61 -33.58 -43.93 1.91
N LEU A 62 -32.55 -44.65 1.46
CA LEU A 62 -31.19 -44.13 1.31
C LEU A 62 -31.07 -43.14 0.13
N PRO A 63 -30.00 -42.34 0.06
CA PRO A 63 -29.65 -41.57 -1.13
C PRO A 63 -29.61 -42.44 -2.40
N PHE A 64 -30.28 -42.00 -3.46
CA PHE A 64 -30.28 -42.71 -4.75
C PHE A 64 -29.00 -42.41 -5.54
N PHE A 65 -28.47 -43.43 -6.21
CA PHE A 65 -27.27 -43.33 -7.04
C PHE A 65 -27.64 -43.07 -8.52
N ASP A 66 -27.08 -42.02 -9.12
CA ASP A 66 -27.37 -41.62 -10.50
C ASP A 66 -26.41 -42.27 -11.51
N GLN A 67 -26.89 -43.30 -12.23
CA GLN A 67 -26.13 -43.93 -13.32
C GLN A 67 -26.35 -43.25 -14.68
N SER A 68 -27.33 -42.35 -14.80
CA SER A 68 -27.73 -41.70 -16.06
C SER A 68 -26.75 -40.61 -16.54
N LYS A 69 -25.76 -40.25 -15.72
CA LYS A 69 -24.78 -39.17 -15.93
C LYS A 69 -25.37 -37.76 -15.95
N SER A 70 -26.66 -37.58 -15.63
CA SER A 70 -27.34 -36.29 -15.70
C SER A 70 -26.89 -35.28 -14.62
N LYS A 71 -26.43 -35.76 -13.45
CA LYS A 71 -25.98 -34.95 -12.29
C LYS A 71 -27.04 -34.03 -11.67
N GLN A 72 -28.28 -34.01 -12.18
CA GLN A 72 -29.36 -33.12 -11.73
C GLN A 72 -30.65 -33.86 -11.33
N GLY A 73 -30.67 -35.20 -11.40
CA GLY A 73 -31.91 -35.98 -11.25
C GLY A 73 -32.15 -36.63 -9.88
N PHE A 74 -31.14 -36.74 -9.01
CA PHE A 74 -31.20 -37.68 -7.88
C PHE A 74 -32.17 -37.26 -6.76
N GLU A 75 -32.14 -36.00 -6.32
CA GLU A 75 -33.00 -35.51 -5.24
C GLU A 75 -34.51 -35.60 -5.56
N PRO A 76 -35.02 -35.07 -6.70
CA PRO A 76 -36.45 -35.15 -7.01
C PRO A 76 -36.96 -36.59 -7.15
N VAL A 77 -36.12 -37.50 -7.66
CA VAL A 77 -36.47 -38.91 -7.88
C VAL A 77 -36.48 -39.67 -6.55
N ARG A 78 -35.49 -39.47 -5.67
CA ARG A 78 -35.48 -40.03 -4.31
C ARG A 78 -36.67 -39.55 -3.49
N ARG A 79 -36.95 -38.24 -3.50
CA ARG A 79 -38.10 -37.64 -2.79
C ARG A 79 -39.42 -38.16 -3.34
N GLY A 80 -39.54 -38.29 -4.68
CA GLY A 80 -40.67 -38.92 -5.33
C GLY A 80 -40.94 -40.33 -4.76
N PHE A 81 -39.93 -41.22 -4.76
CA PHE A 81 -40.09 -42.56 -4.19
C PHE A 81 -40.46 -42.53 -2.71
N TYR A 82 -39.73 -41.76 -1.90
CA TYR A 82 -39.97 -41.66 -0.45
C TYR A 82 -41.39 -41.20 -0.13
N ASN A 83 -41.87 -40.16 -0.80
CA ASN A 83 -43.19 -39.58 -0.58
C ASN A 83 -44.34 -40.54 -0.97
N HIS A 84 -44.16 -41.40 -1.98
CA HIS A 84 -45.11 -42.49 -2.22
C HIS A 84 -44.96 -43.62 -1.20
N PHE A 85 -43.73 -43.96 -0.80
CA PHE A 85 -43.45 -45.03 0.16
C PHE A 85 -44.00 -44.75 1.56
N SER A 86 -43.93 -43.51 2.05
CA SER A 86 -44.47 -43.10 3.36
C SER A 86 -46.01 -43.18 3.46
N SER A 87 -46.71 -43.36 2.33
CA SER A 87 -48.15 -43.67 2.34
C SER A 87 -48.48 -45.13 2.68
N LEU A 88 -47.48 -46.02 2.71
CA LEU A 88 -47.63 -47.41 3.15
C LEU A 88 -47.52 -47.51 4.69
N PRO A 89 -48.13 -48.52 5.33
CA PRO A 89 -48.13 -48.68 6.79
C PRO A 89 -46.81 -49.28 7.33
N PHE A 90 -45.70 -48.64 6.99
CA PHE A 90 -44.41 -48.81 7.64
C PHE A 90 -44.17 -47.65 8.62
N LYS A 91 -43.22 -47.81 9.54
CA LYS A 91 -42.65 -46.70 10.31
C LYS A 91 -41.36 -46.27 9.62
N ASP A 92 -41.49 -45.41 8.63
CA ASP A 92 -40.37 -44.86 7.89
C ASP A 92 -39.54 -43.86 8.71
N MET A 93 -38.33 -43.55 8.24
CA MET A 93 -37.48 -42.50 8.79
C MET A 93 -37.40 -41.32 7.82
N GLU A 94 -37.57 -40.11 8.36
CA GLU A 94 -37.45 -38.86 7.62
C GLU A 94 -36.11 -38.75 6.88
N ILE A 95 -36.16 -38.41 5.58
CA ILE A 95 -34.99 -38.36 4.69
C ILE A 95 -33.88 -37.42 5.19
N THR A 96 -34.23 -36.28 5.78
CA THR A 96 -33.29 -35.33 6.39
C THR A 96 -32.51 -35.99 7.53
N LYS A 97 -33.20 -36.71 8.41
CA LYS A 97 -32.63 -37.45 9.54
C LYS A 97 -31.77 -38.63 9.09
N ILE A 98 -32.14 -39.31 8.00
CA ILE A 98 -31.30 -40.34 7.37
C ILE A 98 -29.98 -39.71 6.95
N ASP A 99 -30.03 -38.60 6.21
CA ASP A 99 -28.83 -37.94 5.66
C ASP A 99 -27.94 -37.37 6.78
N ASP A 100 -28.54 -36.82 7.83
CA ASP A 100 -27.86 -36.37 9.04
C ASP A 100 -27.10 -37.49 9.77
N LEU A 101 -27.71 -38.68 9.88
CA LEU A 101 -27.10 -39.84 10.55
C LEU A 101 -26.02 -40.49 9.68
N LEU A 102 -26.21 -40.53 8.36
CA LEU A 102 -25.19 -41.00 7.41
C LEU A 102 -24.01 -40.03 7.35
N ALA A 103 -24.24 -38.72 7.35
CA ALA A 103 -23.18 -37.71 7.41
C ALA A 103 -22.36 -37.80 8.70
N LYS A 104 -23.01 -37.99 9.86
CA LYS A 104 -22.36 -38.27 11.16
C LYS A 104 -21.55 -39.58 11.17
N ALA A 105 -21.83 -40.50 10.25
CA ALA A 105 -21.09 -41.75 10.03
C ALA A 105 -20.08 -41.67 8.85
N GLU A 106 -19.76 -40.47 8.36
CA GLU A 106 -18.87 -40.23 7.21
C GLU A 106 -19.30 -40.93 5.90
N LEU A 107 -20.62 -41.12 5.74
CA LEU A 107 -21.27 -41.70 4.56
C LEU A 107 -22.05 -40.61 3.81
N THR A 108 -21.34 -39.66 3.20
CA THR A 108 -21.95 -38.57 2.40
C THR A 108 -22.01 -38.85 0.88
N ASP A 109 -21.31 -39.89 0.41
CA ASP A 109 -21.28 -40.29 -1.00
C ASP A 109 -22.28 -41.44 -1.27
N PRO A 110 -23.27 -41.27 -2.17
CA PRO A 110 -24.20 -42.33 -2.57
C PRO A 110 -23.54 -43.61 -3.08
N GLU A 111 -22.38 -43.52 -3.76
CA GLU A 111 -21.68 -44.72 -4.25
C GLU A 111 -21.08 -45.53 -3.09
N LYS A 112 -20.49 -44.85 -2.10
CA LYS A 112 -20.03 -45.43 -0.83
C LYS A 112 -21.18 -46.02 -0.01
N ILE A 113 -22.34 -45.35 0.03
CA ILE A 113 -23.55 -45.85 0.71
C ILE A 113 -24.05 -47.15 0.05
N GLN A 114 -24.15 -47.21 -1.28
CA GLN A 114 -24.59 -48.42 -1.98
C GLN A 114 -23.67 -49.63 -1.74
N LYS A 115 -22.36 -49.41 -1.59
CA LYS A 115 -21.39 -50.47 -1.28
C LYS A 115 -21.37 -50.88 0.21
N THR A 116 -22.09 -50.16 1.07
CA THR A 116 -22.16 -50.46 2.51
C THR A 116 -23.24 -51.53 2.78
N SER A 117 -22.90 -52.55 3.57
CA SER A 117 -23.79 -53.68 3.83
C SER A 117 -25.09 -53.26 4.54
N PRO A 118 -26.24 -53.90 4.24
CA PRO A 118 -27.52 -53.60 4.90
C PRO A 118 -27.45 -53.72 6.44
N GLN A 119 -26.65 -54.66 6.95
CA GLN A 119 -26.37 -54.82 8.38
C GLN A 119 -25.77 -53.54 8.97
N LYS A 120 -24.73 -52.99 8.34
CA LYS A 120 -24.03 -51.82 8.88
C LYS A 120 -24.88 -50.55 8.79
N LEU A 121 -25.68 -50.40 7.74
CA LEU A 121 -26.64 -49.31 7.63
C LEU A 121 -27.77 -49.44 8.67
N GLY A 122 -28.19 -50.67 9.00
CA GLY A 122 -29.11 -50.95 10.09
C GLY A 122 -28.58 -50.57 11.47
N GLU A 123 -27.28 -50.75 11.75
CA GLU A 123 -26.65 -50.27 12.98
C GLU A 123 -26.66 -48.73 13.09
N ILE A 124 -26.41 -48.03 11.97
CA ILE A 124 -26.34 -46.56 11.93
C ILE A 124 -27.74 -45.93 12.04
N LEU A 125 -28.72 -46.50 11.36
CA LEU A 125 -30.07 -45.93 11.22
C LEU A 125 -31.10 -46.53 12.19
N GLY A 126 -30.83 -47.69 12.79
CA GLY A 126 -31.74 -48.33 13.75
C GLY A 126 -33.06 -48.85 13.13
N VAL A 127 -33.03 -49.30 11.87
CA VAL A 127 -34.20 -49.76 11.10
C VAL A 127 -34.14 -51.25 10.75
N ASP A 128 -35.30 -51.89 10.52
CA ASP A 128 -35.44 -53.30 10.14
C ASP A 128 -35.09 -53.58 8.68
N ALA A 129 -35.28 -52.60 7.79
CA ALA A 129 -34.92 -52.70 6.38
C ALA A 129 -34.39 -51.36 5.83
N VAL A 130 -33.56 -51.44 4.80
CA VAL A 130 -33.08 -50.30 4.03
C VAL A 130 -33.47 -50.43 2.56
N ILE A 131 -33.79 -49.31 1.94
CA ILE A 131 -34.11 -49.22 0.52
C ILE A 131 -32.99 -48.47 -0.20
N TYR A 132 -32.40 -49.12 -1.20
CA TYR A 132 -31.45 -48.56 -2.15
C TYR A 132 -32.18 -48.22 -3.46
N GLY A 133 -31.77 -47.17 -4.15
CA GLY A 133 -32.27 -46.83 -5.49
C GLY A 133 -31.13 -46.46 -6.45
N GLU A 134 -31.23 -46.96 -7.68
CA GLU A 134 -30.34 -46.67 -8.82
C GLU A 134 -31.18 -46.00 -9.92
N ILE A 135 -30.75 -44.85 -10.43
CA ILE A 135 -31.46 -44.13 -11.50
C ILE A 135 -30.89 -44.58 -12.85
N SER A 136 -31.66 -45.37 -13.59
CA SER A 136 -31.25 -45.99 -14.86
C SER A 136 -31.37 -45.05 -16.05
N ASN A 137 -32.35 -44.12 -16.01
CA ASN A 137 -32.64 -43.19 -17.09
C ASN A 137 -33.10 -41.85 -16.53
N PHE A 138 -32.50 -40.76 -17.02
CA PHE A 138 -32.96 -39.39 -16.74
C PHE A 138 -32.68 -38.52 -17.97
N ASP A 139 -33.55 -38.65 -18.97
CA ASP A 139 -33.43 -37.95 -20.25
C ASP A 139 -34.43 -36.79 -20.32
N LYS A 140 -33.92 -35.60 -20.65
CA LYS A 140 -34.67 -34.36 -20.85
C LYS A 140 -34.38 -33.82 -22.25
N LEU A 141 -35.25 -34.09 -23.22
CA LEU A 141 -35.09 -33.63 -24.60
C LEU A 141 -36.13 -32.55 -24.92
N PHE A 142 -35.66 -31.33 -25.20
CA PHE A 142 -36.51 -30.17 -25.49
C PHE A 142 -36.07 -29.50 -26.79
N ALA A 143 -36.78 -29.77 -27.88
CA ALA A 143 -36.70 -29.06 -29.16
C ALA A 143 -37.96 -28.20 -29.38
N VAL A 144 -37.89 -27.20 -30.26
CA VAL A 144 -38.94 -26.16 -30.44
C VAL A 144 -40.35 -26.71 -30.71
N ILE A 145 -40.46 -27.94 -31.23
CA ILE A 145 -41.73 -28.63 -31.53
C ILE A 145 -41.84 -30.03 -30.92
N TYR A 146 -40.92 -30.41 -30.02
CA TYR A 146 -40.90 -31.76 -29.43
C TYR A 146 -40.25 -31.79 -28.04
N SER A 147 -40.99 -32.30 -27.06
CA SER A 147 -40.61 -32.34 -25.65
C SER A 147 -40.88 -33.73 -25.08
N GLN A 148 -39.86 -34.34 -24.50
CA GLN A 148 -39.93 -35.67 -23.90
C GLN A 148 -39.15 -35.70 -22.58
N VAL A 149 -39.77 -36.29 -21.54
CA VAL A 149 -39.14 -36.59 -20.25
C VAL A 149 -39.18 -38.09 -20.02
N SER A 150 -38.03 -38.68 -19.70
CA SER A 150 -37.90 -40.10 -19.32
C SER A 150 -37.28 -40.21 -17.93
N VAL A 151 -37.97 -40.89 -17.00
CA VAL A 151 -37.46 -41.19 -15.65
C VAL A 151 -37.50 -42.70 -15.44
N GLY A 152 -36.37 -43.29 -15.07
CA GLY A 152 -36.23 -44.72 -14.79
C GLY A 152 -35.46 -44.99 -13.51
N ALA A 153 -35.98 -45.91 -12.70
CA ALA A 153 -35.38 -46.28 -11.43
C ALA A 153 -35.46 -47.79 -11.18
N GLU A 154 -34.40 -48.32 -10.58
CA GLU A 154 -34.33 -49.66 -9.99
C GLU A 154 -34.18 -49.51 -8.48
N VAL A 155 -35.18 -49.98 -7.73
CA VAL A 155 -35.26 -49.83 -6.28
C VAL A 155 -35.25 -51.21 -5.63
N LYS A 156 -34.43 -51.39 -4.58
CA LYS A 156 -34.18 -52.67 -3.90
C LYS A 156 -34.29 -52.51 -2.39
N MET A 157 -35.04 -53.39 -1.73
CA MET A 157 -35.21 -53.44 -0.29
C MET A 157 -34.46 -54.65 0.29
N TYR A 158 -33.68 -54.42 1.35
CA TYR A 158 -32.96 -55.47 2.09
C TYR A 158 -33.24 -55.38 3.58
N GLY A 159 -33.44 -56.53 4.23
CA GLY A 159 -33.57 -56.63 5.68
C GLY A 159 -32.21 -56.41 6.35
N THR A 160 -32.12 -55.50 7.32
CA THR A 160 -30.86 -55.13 7.96
C THR A 160 -30.31 -56.24 8.86
N LYS A 161 -31.17 -56.98 9.55
CA LYS A 161 -30.77 -58.03 10.51
C LYS A 161 -30.11 -59.25 9.85
N THR A 162 -30.49 -59.57 8.62
CA THR A 162 -30.00 -60.75 7.88
C THR A 162 -29.21 -60.41 6.61
N GLY A 163 -29.30 -59.17 6.12
CA GLY A 163 -28.82 -58.78 4.79
C GLY A 163 -29.65 -59.35 3.64
N GLN A 164 -30.78 -60.00 3.93
CA GLN A 164 -31.57 -60.70 2.94
C GLN A 164 -32.33 -59.74 2.03
N PHE A 165 -32.33 -60.03 0.74
CA PHE A 165 -33.17 -59.37 -0.25
C PHE A 165 -34.65 -59.60 0.04
N LEU A 166 -35.46 -58.54 0.03
CA LEU A 166 -36.89 -58.59 0.36
C LEU A 166 -37.78 -58.29 -0.85
N TRP A 167 -37.46 -57.24 -1.59
CA TRP A 167 -38.26 -56.76 -2.73
C TRP A 167 -37.40 -55.93 -3.68
N SER A 168 -37.74 -55.95 -4.98
CA SER A 168 -37.28 -54.95 -5.95
C SER A 168 -38.36 -54.55 -6.94
N GLY A 169 -38.29 -53.31 -7.40
CA GLY A 169 -39.02 -52.82 -8.57
C GLY A 169 -38.08 -52.08 -9.51
N GLN A 170 -38.08 -52.44 -10.79
CA GLN A 170 -37.37 -51.74 -11.85
C GLN A 170 -38.39 -51.29 -12.89
N HIS A 171 -38.47 -49.99 -13.15
CA HIS A 171 -39.44 -49.42 -14.08
C HIS A 171 -38.94 -48.12 -14.71
N VAL A 172 -39.48 -47.78 -15.89
CA VAL A 172 -39.15 -46.57 -16.65
C VAL A 172 -40.43 -45.99 -17.21
N VAL A 173 -40.67 -44.71 -16.96
CA VAL A 173 -41.82 -43.94 -17.47
C VAL A 173 -41.33 -42.88 -18.45
N ARG A 174 -42.07 -42.69 -19.54
CA ARG A 174 -41.81 -41.70 -20.60
C ARG A 174 -43.06 -40.89 -20.88
N ILE A 175 -42.95 -39.57 -20.78
CA ILE A 175 -44.05 -38.63 -21.02
C ILE A 175 -43.69 -37.69 -22.18
N HIS A 176 -44.69 -37.39 -23.01
CA HIS A 176 -44.63 -36.46 -24.13
C HIS A 176 -45.67 -35.34 -23.93
N GLU A 177 -45.51 -34.19 -24.58
CA GLU A 177 -46.50 -33.11 -24.55
C GLU A 177 -47.84 -33.50 -25.22
N GLY A 178 -48.96 -33.02 -24.67
CA GLY A 178 -50.28 -33.06 -25.32
C GLY A 178 -51.43 -33.75 -24.57
N GLY A 179 -51.18 -34.44 -23.45
CA GLY A 179 -52.22 -35.13 -22.68
C GLY A 179 -52.85 -34.31 -21.54
N PHE A 180 -54.19 -34.27 -21.47
CA PHE A 180 -54.89 -33.99 -20.22
C PHE A 180 -54.69 -35.18 -19.27
N SER A 181 -53.96 -34.98 -18.18
CA SER A 181 -53.73 -36.03 -17.18
C SER A 181 -54.74 -35.91 -16.05
N THR A 182 -55.37 -37.01 -15.67
CA THR A 182 -56.22 -37.14 -14.47
C THR A 182 -55.42 -37.44 -13.20
N THR A 183 -54.08 -37.43 -13.27
CA THR A 183 -53.20 -37.60 -12.11
C THR A 183 -53.25 -36.40 -11.16
N PRO A 184 -52.86 -36.56 -9.88
CA PRO A 184 -52.71 -35.45 -8.92
C PRO A 184 -51.92 -34.25 -9.47
N VAL A 185 -50.80 -34.52 -10.15
CA VAL A 185 -49.96 -33.50 -10.80
C VAL A 185 -50.65 -32.89 -12.04
N GLY A 186 -51.59 -33.61 -12.67
CA GLY A 186 -52.46 -33.09 -13.73
C GLY A 186 -53.36 -31.95 -13.25
N ILE A 187 -54.00 -32.15 -12.09
CA ILE A 187 -54.96 -31.22 -11.47
C ILE A 187 -54.25 -29.98 -10.91
N ILE A 188 -53.19 -30.16 -10.12
CA ILE A 188 -52.42 -29.05 -9.53
C ILE A 188 -51.78 -28.15 -10.60
N ALA A 189 -51.37 -28.72 -11.74
CA ALA A 189 -50.82 -27.96 -12.85
C ALA A 189 -51.79 -26.93 -13.44
N VAL A 190 -53.09 -26.98 -13.13
CA VAL A 190 -54.07 -25.94 -13.49
C VAL A 190 -54.08 -24.80 -12.46
N ILE A 191 -53.99 -25.13 -11.17
CA ILE A 191 -54.12 -24.18 -10.04
C ILE A 191 -52.94 -23.18 -10.00
N ILE A 192 -51.74 -23.63 -10.38
CA ILE A 192 -50.51 -22.81 -10.40
C ILE A 192 -49.77 -22.87 -11.76
N ALA A 193 -50.52 -23.12 -12.85
CA ALA A 193 -50.03 -23.19 -14.23
C ALA A 193 -49.16 -22.00 -14.65
N SER A 194 -49.55 -20.81 -14.19
CA SER A 194 -48.92 -19.52 -14.49
C SER A 194 -47.61 -19.30 -13.74
N ALA A 195 -47.36 -20.07 -12.68
CA ALA A 195 -46.24 -19.87 -11.77
C ALA A 195 -45.13 -20.92 -11.95
N MET A 196 -45.46 -22.18 -12.23
CA MET A 196 -44.49 -23.26 -12.44
C MET A 196 -43.96 -23.33 -13.89
N ASN A 197 -42.79 -23.94 -14.09
CA ASN A 197 -42.28 -24.24 -15.43
C ASN A 197 -42.94 -25.52 -15.97
N LEU A 198 -43.38 -25.50 -17.24
CA LEU A 198 -43.86 -26.69 -17.97
C LEU A 198 -42.90 -27.89 -17.84
N ARG A 199 -41.59 -27.64 -17.83
CA ARG A 199 -40.55 -28.68 -17.69
C ARG A 199 -40.57 -29.38 -16.32
N ASP A 200 -40.84 -28.64 -15.26
CA ASP A 200 -40.85 -29.16 -13.89
C ASP A 200 -42.14 -29.93 -13.60
N ILE A 201 -43.27 -29.46 -14.16
CA ILE A 201 -44.55 -30.17 -14.16
C ILE A 201 -44.42 -31.55 -14.82
N GLN A 202 -43.75 -31.64 -15.99
CA GLN A 202 -43.57 -32.92 -16.69
C GLN A 202 -42.61 -33.87 -15.94
N LEU A 203 -41.60 -33.34 -15.25
CA LEU A 203 -40.73 -34.14 -14.39
C LEU A 203 -41.49 -34.74 -13.20
N LEU A 204 -42.30 -33.93 -12.50
CA LEU A 204 -43.13 -34.41 -11.39
C LEU A 204 -44.13 -35.48 -11.83
N ARG A 205 -44.77 -35.31 -13.00
CA ARG A 205 -45.67 -36.33 -13.58
C ARG A 205 -44.93 -37.66 -13.81
N ALA A 206 -43.74 -37.60 -14.40
CA ALA A 206 -42.96 -38.81 -14.68
C ALA A 206 -42.50 -39.53 -13.40
N CYS A 207 -42.18 -38.79 -12.32
CA CYS A 207 -41.87 -39.36 -11.01
C CYS A 207 -43.10 -39.96 -10.31
N ASP A 208 -44.24 -39.25 -10.30
CA ASP A 208 -45.51 -39.73 -9.71
C ASP A 208 -45.97 -41.02 -10.40
N ASP A 209 -46.05 -41.03 -11.73
CA ASP A 209 -46.44 -42.21 -12.50
C ASP A 209 -45.51 -43.41 -12.29
N LEU A 210 -44.19 -43.17 -12.19
CA LEU A 210 -43.19 -44.21 -11.96
C LEU A 210 -43.36 -44.88 -10.58
N PHE A 211 -43.51 -44.07 -9.53
CA PHE A 211 -43.45 -44.58 -8.15
C PHE A 211 -44.80 -44.99 -7.59
N ARG A 212 -45.89 -44.35 -8.02
CA ARG A 212 -47.26 -44.72 -7.63
C ARG A 212 -47.61 -46.16 -8.00
N GLU A 213 -47.16 -46.65 -9.16
CA GLU A 213 -47.37 -48.06 -9.53
C GLU A 213 -46.34 -49.00 -8.91
N MET A 214 -45.08 -48.57 -8.76
CA MET A 214 -44.02 -49.37 -8.14
C MET A 214 -44.31 -49.70 -6.68
N VAL A 215 -44.68 -48.69 -5.87
CA VAL A 215 -44.89 -48.82 -4.42
C VAL A 215 -46.08 -49.73 -4.07
N LYS A 216 -47.12 -49.80 -4.92
CA LYS A 216 -48.26 -50.74 -4.75
C LYS A 216 -47.85 -52.22 -4.73
N THR A 217 -46.66 -52.56 -5.24
CA THR A 217 -46.18 -53.95 -5.30
C THR A 217 -45.41 -54.40 -4.05
N ILE A 218 -45.19 -53.50 -3.08
CA ILE A 218 -44.47 -53.78 -1.84
C ILE A 218 -45.45 -54.45 -0.84
N PRO A 219 -45.17 -55.68 -0.33
CA PRO A 219 -46.01 -56.30 0.68
C PRO A 219 -45.97 -55.54 2.02
N THR A 220 -47.13 -55.15 2.55
CA THR A 220 -47.24 -54.29 3.74
C THR A 220 -47.55 -55.06 5.02
N PRO A 221 -47.14 -54.59 6.22
CA PRO A 221 -47.47 -55.26 7.48
C PRO A 221 -49.00 -55.39 7.71
N PRO A 222 -49.49 -56.45 8.40
CA PRO A 222 -50.92 -56.60 8.68
C PRO A 222 -51.46 -55.46 9.57
N LEU A 223 -52.51 -54.78 9.11
CA LEU A 223 -53.18 -53.71 9.87
C LEU A 223 -53.98 -54.28 11.05
N ALA A 224 -53.48 -54.08 12.27
CA ALA A 224 -54.27 -54.19 13.49
C ALA A 224 -54.60 -52.79 14.02
N ALA A 225 -55.83 -52.33 13.78
CA ALA A 225 -56.44 -51.10 14.31
C ALA A 225 -55.65 -49.78 14.09
N ALA A 226 -55.84 -49.16 12.92
CA ALA A 226 -55.64 -47.72 12.75
C ALA A 226 -56.69 -47.17 11.77
N LEU A 227 -57.28 -46.01 12.10
CA LEU A 227 -57.91 -45.15 11.10
C LEU A 227 -56.84 -44.79 10.06
N ARG A 228 -57.16 -44.85 8.77
CA ARG A 228 -56.18 -44.46 7.74
C ARG A 228 -55.86 -42.97 7.92
N PRO A 229 -54.58 -42.58 8.13
CA PRO A 229 -54.23 -41.16 8.13
C PRO A 229 -54.58 -40.55 6.76
N PRO A 230 -54.83 -39.23 6.70
CA PRO A 230 -55.02 -38.56 5.42
C PRO A 230 -53.79 -38.78 4.54
N THR A 231 -53.97 -38.89 3.23
CA THR A 231 -52.86 -39.12 2.29
C THR A 231 -52.53 -37.82 1.57
N ILE A 232 -51.27 -37.42 1.54
CA ILE A 232 -50.75 -36.41 0.60
C ILE A 232 -50.25 -37.17 -0.64
N THR A 233 -50.45 -36.59 -1.82
CA THR A 233 -50.06 -37.16 -3.13
C THR A 233 -49.20 -36.22 -3.97
N LEU A 234 -49.15 -34.93 -3.62
CA LEU A 234 -48.23 -33.95 -4.17
C LEU A 234 -48.10 -32.75 -3.24
N LEU A 235 -46.93 -32.13 -3.23
CA LEU A 235 -46.67 -30.80 -2.67
C LEU A 235 -45.66 -30.09 -3.57
N VAL A 236 -45.92 -28.82 -3.90
CA VAL A 236 -45.08 -27.99 -4.78
C VAL A 236 -45.15 -26.52 -4.39
N GLN A 237 -44.12 -25.75 -4.77
CA GLN A 237 -44.03 -24.30 -4.56
C GLN A 237 -43.56 -23.54 -5.81
N ASP A 238 -43.78 -22.22 -5.84
CA ASP A 238 -43.61 -21.38 -7.04
C ASP A 238 -42.34 -20.51 -7.09
N THR A 239 -41.41 -20.66 -6.14
CA THR A 239 -40.24 -19.78 -6.01
C THR A 239 -39.16 -20.00 -7.07
N LYS A 240 -39.15 -21.16 -7.73
CA LYS A 240 -38.14 -21.57 -8.74
C LYS A 240 -36.70 -21.56 -8.19
N ASN A 241 -36.52 -21.71 -6.88
CA ASN A 241 -35.24 -21.56 -6.17
C ASN A 241 -34.60 -20.16 -6.32
N LEU A 242 -35.39 -19.14 -6.68
CA LEU A 242 -34.95 -17.74 -6.64
C LEU A 242 -35.23 -17.14 -5.25
N PRO A 243 -34.30 -16.35 -4.68
CA PRO A 243 -34.55 -15.62 -3.45
C PRO A 243 -35.79 -14.71 -3.57
N LYS A 244 -36.56 -14.63 -2.49
CA LYS A 244 -37.76 -13.79 -2.37
C LYS A 244 -37.53 -12.67 -1.36
N LYS A 245 -37.96 -11.47 -1.71
CA LYS A 245 -37.83 -10.28 -0.85
C LYS A 245 -39.14 -9.88 -0.19
N ALA A 246 -39.07 -8.89 0.70
CA ALA A 246 -40.24 -8.38 1.41
C ALA A 246 -41.31 -7.86 0.43
N GLY A 247 -42.55 -8.31 0.63
CA GLY A 247 -43.69 -8.05 -0.26
C GLY A 247 -43.94 -9.15 -1.30
N ASP A 248 -42.97 -10.02 -1.60
CA ASP A 248 -43.18 -11.17 -2.47
C ASP A 248 -44.12 -12.20 -1.82
N GLU A 249 -44.76 -13.00 -2.67
CA GLU A 249 -45.53 -14.17 -2.26
C GLU A 249 -44.78 -15.47 -2.63
N ILE A 250 -44.94 -16.46 -1.76
CA ILE A 250 -44.67 -17.88 -2.00
C ILE A 250 -46.01 -18.59 -1.99
N ARG A 251 -46.30 -19.31 -3.07
CA ARG A 251 -47.53 -20.09 -3.22
C ARG A 251 -47.17 -21.55 -3.15
N VAL A 252 -47.81 -22.26 -2.20
CA VAL A 252 -47.62 -23.68 -1.97
C VAL A 252 -48.93 -24.38 -2.27
N VAL A 253 -48.90 -25.42 -3.11
CA VAL A 253 -50.08 -26.22 -3.43
C VAL A 253 -49.83 -27.68 -3.06
N MET A 254 -50.83 -28.29 -2.43
CA MET A 254 -50.79 -29.67 -1.93
C MET A 254 -52.03 -30.42 -2.42
N GLN A 255 -51.87 -31.65 -2.94
CA GLN A 255 -52.99 -32.54 -3.22
C GLN A 255 -53.01 -33.65 -2.18
N GLY A 256 -54.17 -33.94 -1.62
CA GLY A 256 -54.35 -35.11 -0.77
C GLY A 256 -55.82 -35.45 -0.54
N THR A 257 -56.11 -36.08 0.59
CA THR A 257 -57.48 -36.42 0.98
C THR A 257 -58.34 -35.15 1.14
N PRO A 258 -59.54 -35.09 0.52
CA PRO A 258 -60.46 -33.94 0.65
C PRO A 258 -60.97 -33.72 2.08
N LYS A 259 -61.41 -32.49 2.38
CA LYS A 259 -62.03 -32.07 3.65
C LYS A 259 -61.15 -32.27 4.89
N MET A 260 -59.85 -32.05 4.77
CA MET A 260 -58.86 -32.18 5.84
C MET A 260 -58.32 -30.80 6.24
N ARG A 261 -57.76 -30.68 7.45
CA ARG A 261 -57.04 -29.46 7.85
C ARG A 261 -55.63 -29.49 7.26
N ALA A 262 -55.33 -28.52 6.40
CA ALA A 262 -54.08 -28.42 5.67
C ALA A 262 -53.22 -27.26 6.19
N ALA A 263 -51.91 -27.48 6.29
CA ALA A 263 -50.92 -26.44 6.57
C ALA A 263 -49.58 -26.78 5.90
N PHE A 264 -48.70 -25.80 5.71
CA PHE A 264 -47.31 -26.03 5.35
C PHE A 264 -46.33 -25.30 6.28
N ALA A 265 -45.07 -25.69 6.19
CA ALA A 265 -43.94 -25.09 6.90
C ALA A 265 -42.84 -24.65 5.92
N ILE A 266 -42.10 -23.61 6.29
CA ILE A 266 -40.88 -23.15 5.62
C ILE A 266 -39.71 -23.47 6.56
N GLY A 267 -39.15 -24.68 6.44
CA GLY A 267 -38.15 -25.24 7.35
C GLY A 267 -38.52 -25.06 8.84
N ASP A 268 -37.52 -24.80 9.67
CA ASP A 268 -37.73 -24.37 11.07
C ASP A 268 -38.21 -22.91 11.20
N PHE A 269 -38.09 -22.11 10.14
CA PHE A 269 -38.34 -20.66 10.15
C PHE A 269 -39.82 -20.30 10.36
N LYS A 270 -40.75 -20.98 9.67
CA LYS A 270 -42.21 -20.88 9.91
C LYS A 270 -42.81 -22.27 9.93
N LYS A 271 -43.19 -22.75 11.12
CA LYS A 271 -43.60 -24.16 11.33
C LYS A 271 -45.05 -24.48 10.97
N ARG A 272 -45.88 -23.47 10.71
CA ARG A 272 -47.29 -23.65 10.33
C ARG A 272 -47.87 -22.41 9.64
N ILE A 273 -48.31 -22.60 8.40
CA ILE A 273 -49.04 -21.64 7.58
C ILE A 273 -50.25 -22.41 7.03
N ASP A 274 -51.46 -22.07 7.48
CA ASP A 274 -52.67 -22.82 7.11
C ASP A 274 -53.00 -22.66 5.61
N MET A 275 -53.60 -23.69 5.00
CA MET A 275 -53.95 -23.78 3.58
C MET A 275 -55.44 -23.98 3.38
N GLN A 276 -55.99 -23.50 2.26
CA GLN A 276 -57.42 -23.57 1.95
C GLN A 276 -57.70 -24.58 0.83
N GLU A 277 -58.66 -25.49 1.06
CA GLU A 277 -59.15 -26.42 0.02
C GLU A 277 -59.83 -25.64 -1.11
N GLN A 278 -59.60 -26.03 -2.35
CA GLN A 278 -60.16 -25.36 -3.52
C GLN A 278 -61.53 -25.94 -3.88
N GLU A 279 -62.56 -25.08 -3.97
CA GLU A 279 -63.96 -25.51 -4.19
C GLU A 279 -64.12 -26.30 -5.50
N ASP A 280 -63.45 -25.86 -6.57
CA ASP A 280 -63.48 -26.51 -7.90
C ASP A 280 -62.59 -27.76 -8.00
N ALA A 281 -61.78 -28.06 -6.98
CA ALA A 281 -60.86 -29.20 -6.96
C ALA A 281 -60.72 -29.82 -5.55
N PRO A 282 -61.72 -30.62 -5.09
CA PRO A 282 -61.67 -31.28 -3.79
C PRO A 282 -60.38 -32.08 -3.56
N GLY A 283 -59.77 -31.90 -2.39
CA GLY A 283 -58.46 -32.45 -2.04
C GLY A 283 -57.25 -31.64 -2.51
N ALA A 284 -57.44 -30.58 -3.31
CA ALA A 284 -56.37 -29.62 -3.62
C ALA A 284 -56.41 -28.46 -2.62
N TYR A 285 -55.26 -28.13 -2.03
CA TYR A 285 -55.12 -27.08 -1.03
C TYR A 285 -54.09 -26.04 -1.49
N LEU A 286 -54.41 -24.75 -1.38
CA LEU A 286 -53.52 -23.63 -1.66
C LEU A 286 -53.18 -22.88 -0.36
N GLY A 287 -51.90 -22.66 -0.12
CA GLY A 287 -51.39 -21.75 0.90
C GLY A 287 -50.55 -20.64 0.27
N VAL A 288 -50.63 -19.44 0.83
CA VAL A 288 -49.83 -18.29 0.38
C VAL A 288 -49.12 -17.67 1.58
N TYR A 289 -47.80 -17.59 1.52
CA TYR A 289 -46.99 -16.84 2.47
C TYR A 289 -46.52 -15.54 1.82
N ARG A 290 -46.81 -14.40 2.46
CA ARG A 290 -46.27 -13.11 2.06
C ARG A 290 -45.04 -12.80 2.93
N VAL A 291 -43.90 -12.59 2.28
CA VAL A 291 -42.62 -12.29 2.94
C VAL A 291 -42.71 -10.90 3.57
N VAL A 292 -42.37 -10.78 4.85
CA VAL A 292 -42.34 -9.50 5.59
C VAL A 292 -40.91 -9.09 5.94
N PRO A 293 -40.61 -7.80 6.16
CA PRO A 293 -39.26 -7.36 6.53
C PRO A 293 -38.73 -8.09 7.77
N GLY A 294 -37.51 -8.62 7.69
CA GLY A 294 -36.88 -9.45 8.71
C GLY A 294 -37.05 -10.96 8.50
N ASP A 295 -37.86 -11.39 7.52
CA ASP A 295 -37.94 -12.79 7.11
C ASP A 295 -36.68 -13.19 6.31
N ASN A 296 -35.66 -13.72 6.99
CA ASN A 296 -34.43 -14.19 6.36
C ASN A 296 -34.23 -15.70 6.62
N VAL A 297 -34.15 -16.51 5.57
CA VAL A 297 -33.80 -17.94 5.64
C VAL A 297 -33.21 -18.40 4.31
N ALA A 298 -32.13 -19.19 4.34
CA ALA A 298 -31.52 -19.73 3.13
C ALA A 298 -31.79 -21.23 3.00
N GLY A 299 -32.21 -21.69 1.80
CA GLY A 299 -32.30 -23.10 1.48
C GLY A 299 -33.34 -23.91 2.29
N ALA A 300 -34.41 -23.28 2.78
CA ALA A 300 -35.44 -23.94 3.57
C ALA A 300 -36.26 -24.92 2.71
N LEU A 301 -36.48 -26.14 3.21
CA LEU A 301 -37.41 -27.10 2.61
C LEU A 301 -38.86 -26.71 2.95
N ILE A 302 -39.78 -26.93 2.00
CA ILE A 302 -41.22 -26.82 2.23
C ILE A 302 -41.77 -28.18 2.63
N THR A 303 -42.43 -28.24 3.79
CA THR A 303 -43.11 -29.44 4.30
C THR A 303 -44.60 -29.17 4.43
N GLY A 304 -45.43 -29.97 3.76
CA GLY A 304 -46.89 -29.89 3.80
C GLY A 304 -47.43 -30.94 4.78
N ARG A 305 -48.52 -30.61 5.46
CA ARG A 305 -49.16 -31.44 6.48
C ARG A 305 -50.68 -31.45 6.31
N LEU A 306 -51.26 -32.64 6.26
CA LEU A 306 -52.70 -32.87 6.37
C LEU A 306 -53.04 -33.47 7.73
N THR A 307 -54.17 -33.05 8.31
CA THR A 307 -54.68 -33.49 9.61
C THR A 307 -56.17 -33.78 9.51
N ASP A 308 -56.59 -34.97 9.92
CA ASP A 308 -58.02 -35.34 9.99
C ASP A 308 -58.71 -34.81 11.27
N ASP A 309 -60.01 -35.09 11.40
CA ASP A 309 -60.80 -34.69 12.57
C ASP A 309 -60.43 -35.47 13.85
N ALA A 310 -59.87 -36.67 13.71
CA ALA A 310 -59.38 -37.49 14.83
C ALA A 310 -57.97 -37.09 15.30
N GLY A 311 -57.27 -36.23 14.54
CA GLY A 311 -55.91 -35.75 14.83
C GLY A 311 -54.80 -36.58 14.21
N ASN A 312 -55.11 -37.56 13.34
CA ASN A 312 -54.08 -38.29 12.58
C ASN A 312 -53.52 -37.37 11.48
N THR A 313 -52.21 -37.45 11.24
CA THR A 313 -51.54 -36.56 10.28
C THR A 313 -50.63 -37.29 9.31
N ALA A 314 -50.55 -36.77 8.09
CA ALA A 314 -49.49 -37.11 7.14
C ALA A 314 -48.70 -35.85 6.77
N GLU A 315 -47.42 -36.06 6.46
CA GLU A 315 -46.47 -35.01 6.09
C GLU A 315 -45.78 -35.38 4.77
N TRP A 316 -45.40 -34.37 3.98
CA TRP A 316 -44.79 -34.53 2.65
C TRP A 316 -43.79 -33.40 2.42
N VAL A 317 -42.63 -33.70 1.80
CA VAL A 317 -41.58 -32.71 1.52
C VAL A 317 -41.56 -32.35 0.02
N ASP A 318 -41.40 -31.06 -0.29
CA ASP A 318 -41.29 -30.59 -1.69
C ASP A 318 -40.16 -31.29 -2.45
N ALA A 319 -40.48 -31.78 -3.63
CA ALA A 319 -39.57 -32.49 -4.51
C ALA A 319 -38.82 -31.57 -5.49
N LEU A 320 -39.22 -30.30 -5.63
CA LEU A 320 -38.66 -29.39 -6.63
C LEU A 320 -37.50 -28.51 -6.15
N GLY A 321 -37.41 -28.19 -4.85
CA GLY A 321 -36.23 -27.49 -4.35
C GLY A 321 -36.35 -26.90 -2.95
N THR A 322 -35.81 -25.69 -2.79
CA THR A 322 -35.69 -24.98 -1.52
C THR A 322 -36.04 -23.50 -1.68
N VAL A 323 -36.59 -22.93 -0.61
CA VAL A 323 -36.95 -21.51 -0.54
C VAL A 323 -35.84 -20.74 0.15
N THR A 324 -35.44 -19.61 -0.46
CA THR A 324 -34.62 -18.59 0.18
C THR A 324 -35.44 -17.32 0.33
N LEU A 325 -35.52 -16.80 1.55
CA LEU A 325 -36.03 -15.47 1.86
C LEU A 325 -34.85 -14.57 2.23
N ASP A 326 -34.80 -13.41 1.59
CA ASP A 326 -33.80 -12.39 1.88
C ASP A 326 -34.44 -11.01 1.77
N THR A 327 -34.49 -10.33 2.91
CA THR A 327 -35.10 -9.01 3.08
C THR A 327 -34.08 -7.94 3.50
N THR A 328 -32.79 -8.26 3.43
CA THR A 328 -31.71 -7.41 3.96
C THR A 328 -30.97 -6.75 2.80
N PRO A 329 -31.19 -5.45 2.51
CA PRO A 329 -30.52 -4.80 1.40
C PRO A 329 -29.01 -4.69 1.61
N PRO A 330 -28.21 -4.64 0.53
CA PRO A 330 -26.79 -4.37 0.60
C PRO A 330 -26.46 -3.04 1.29
N GLU A 331 -25.22 -2.91 1.78
CA GLU A 331 -24.71 -1.61 2.23
C GLU A 331 -24.75 -0.54 1.12
N LYS A 332 -25.00 0.70 1.53
CA LYS A 332 -24.88 1.91 0.70
C LYS A 332 -23.51 1.96 -0.01
N PRO A 333 -23.46 2.13 -1.35
CA PRO A 333 -22.22 2.28 -2.09
C PRO A 333 -21.35 3.45 -1.65
N LYS A 334 -20.02 3.26 -1.71
CA LYS A 334 -18.99 4.20 -1.26
C LYS A 334 -18.02 4.54 -2.40
N GLY A 335 -17.25 5.61 -2.24
CA GLY A 335 -16.19 5.99 -3.18
C GLY A 335 -16.64 6.40 -4.59
N LEU A 336 -17.91 6.81 -4.78
CA LEU A 336 -18.41 7.24 -6.09
C LEU A 336 -17.70 8.51 -6.57
N ARG A 337 -17.09 8.44 -7.75
CA ARG A 337 -16.35 9.53 -8.41
C ARG A 337 -16.87 9.74 -9.82
N THR A 338 -16.71 10.97 -10.33
CA THR A 338 -17.07 11.37 -11.69
C THR A 338 -15.90 12.06 -12.37
N VAL A 339 -15.69 11.81 -13.66
CA VAL A 339 -14.71 12.52 -14.48
C VAL A 339 -15.36 12.94 -15.80
N GLY A 340 -15.33 14.24 -16.10
CA GLY A 340 -15.82 14.80 -17.34
C GLY A 340 -14.95 14.41 -18.56
N ARG A 341 -15.61 14.16 -19.69
CA ARG A 341 -15.04 13.96 -21.03
C ARG A 341 -15.99 14.55 -22.07
N ASP A 342 -15.60 14.55 -23.35
CA ASP A 342 -16.45 15.07 -24.43
C ASP A 342 -17.76 14.29 -24.52
N ARG A 343 -18.88 14.96 -24.23
CA ARG A 343 -20.24 14.40 -24.23
C ARG A 343 -20.39 13.12 -23.40
N LEU A 344 -19.58 13.00 -22.35
CA LEU A 344 -19.44 11.78 -21.57
C LEU A 344 -19.05 12.11 -20.12
N VAL A 345 -19.72 11.49 -19.15
CA VAL A 345 -19.23 11.41 -17.77
C VAL A 345 -18.78 9.97 -17.51
N LEU A 346 -17.54 9.81 -17.09
CA LEU A 346 -17.01 8.54 -16.59
C LEU A 346 -17.30 8.46 -15.09
N LEU A 347 -17.82 7.32 -14.63
CA LEU A 347 -18.12 7.08 -13.22
C LEU A 347 -17.44 5.81 -12.74
N THR A 348 -16.88 5.88 -11.52
CA THR A 348 -16.24 4.74 -10.85
C THR A 348 -16.60 4.74 -9.37
N TRP A 349 -16.64 3.57 -8.75
CA TRP A 349 -16.96 3.41 -7.32
C TRP A 349 -16.30 2.16 -6.71
N GLU A 350 -16.31 2.09 -5.39
CA GLU A 350 -15.82 0.92 -4.65
C GLU A 350 -16.78 -0.26 -4.80
N LYS A 351 -16.23 -1.46 -5.01
CA LYS A 351 -17.05 -2.68 -5.10
C LYS A 351 -17.61 -3.05 -3.73
N SER A 352 -18.94 -3.18 -3.64
CA SER A 352 -19.64 -3.68 -2.46
C SER A 352 -19.18 -5.08 -2.06
N ALA A 353 -19.10 -5.32 -0.75
CA ALA A 353 -18.69 -6.58 -0.14
C ALA A 353 -19.85 -7.59 0.02
N ALA A 354 -21.07 -7.24 -0.38
CA ALA A 354 -22.23 -8.13 -0.30
C ALA A 354 -22.02 -9.43 -1.11
N ALA A 355 -22.20 -10.59 -0.48
CA ALA A 355 -21.91 -11.91 -1.08
C ALA A 355 -22.93 -12.33 -2.14
N ASP A 356 -24.12 -11.74 -2.07
CA ASP A 356 -25.31 -11.94 -2.90
C ASP A 356 -25.55 -10.77 -3.86
N LEU A 357 -24.58 -9.85 -4.01
CA LEU A 357 -24.66 -8.73 -4.95
C LEU A 357 -25.05 -9.21 -6.35
N ALA A 358 -26.12 -8.60 -6.89
CA ALA A 358 -26.52 -8.73 -8.29
C ALA A 358 -25.99 -7.58 -9.15
N GLY A 359 -25.81 -6.38 -8.58
CA GLY A 359 -25.19 -5.24 -9.27
C GLY A 359 -25.53 -3.90 -8.65
N TYR A 360 -25.44 -2.85 -9.45
CA TYR A 360 -25.71 -1.47 -9.07
C TYR A 360 -26.73 -0.81 -9.99
N ARG A 361 -27.39 0.23 -9.47
CA ARG A 361 -28.23 1.14 -10.27
C ARG A 361 -27.69 2.55 -10.15
N LEU A 362 -27.42 3.16 -11.30
CA LEU A 362 -26.96 4.54 -11.36
C LEU A 362 -28.13 5.46 -11.71
N TYR A 363 -28.26 6.55 -10.96
CA TYR A 363 -29.25 7.59 -11.15
C TYR A 363 -28.59 8.92 -11.53
N ARG A 364 -29.19 9.68 -12.44
CA ARG A 364 -28.72 11.00 -12.88
C ARG A 364 -29.80 12.06 -12.79
N SER A 365 -29.41 13.28 -12.44
CA SER A 365 -30.24 14.49 -12.51
C SER A 365 -29.44 15.68 -13.07
N VAL A 366 -30.15 16.74 -13.45
CA VAL A 366 -29.60 18.10 -13.70
C VAL A 366 -29.82 19.05 -12.52
N THR A 367 -30.38 18.56 -11.41
CA THR A 367 -30.47 19.30 -10.14
C THR A 367 -29.93 18.45 -8.99
N PRO A 368 -29.32 19.04 -7.95
CA PRO A 368 -28.61 18.28 -6.92
C PRO A 368 -29.51 17.42 -6.01
N ILE A 369 -30.77 17.82 -5.82
CA ILE A 369 -31.67 17.26 -4.78
C ILE A 369 -32.77 16.37 -5.37
N SER A 370 -33.30 16.68 -6.56
CA SER A 370 -34.48 16.02 -7.11
C SER A 370 -34.34 15.72 -8.61
N GLY A 371 -35.32 15.06 -9.22
CA GLY A 371 -35.31 14.77 -10.67
C GLY A 371 -34.42 13.60 -11.11
N TYR A 372 -33.89 12.81 -10.18
CA TYR A 372 -33.05 11.65 -10.46
C TYR A 372 -33.79 10.55 -11.22
N GLN A 373 -33.31 10.21 -12.41
CA GLN A 373 -33.80 9.11 -13.25
C GLN A 373 -32.76 7.98 -13.31
N GLU A 374 -33.22 6.71 -13.36
CA GLU A 374 -32.33 5.55 -13.54
C GLU A 374 -31.69 5.62 -14.94
N VAL A 375 -30.36 5.60 -15.01
CA VAL A 375 -29.57 5.63 -16.25
C VAL A 375 -29.25 4.22 -16.71
N VAL A 376 -28.83 3.36 -15.78
CA VAL A 376 -28.33 2.02 -16.09
C VAL A 376 -28.40 1.10 -14.86
N LYS A 377 -28.48 -0.21 -15.13
CA LYS A 377 -28.17 -1.28 -14.18
C LYS A 377 -26.91 -2.00 -14.67
N THR A 378 -25.93 -2.21 -13.80
CA THR A 378 -24.63 -2.77 -14.18
C THR A 378 -24.07 -3.67 -13.08
N GLU A 379 -23.40 -4.75 -13.46
CA GLU A 379 -22.67 -5.64 -12.53
C GLU A 379 -21.25 -5.12 -12.24
N PHE A 380 -20.74 -4.20 -13.09
CA PHE A 380 -19.43 -3.59 -12.98
C PHE A 380 -19.43 -2.41 -12.00
N ASN A 381 -18.27 -2.08 -11.45
CA ASN A 381 -18.07 -0.92 -10.56
C ASN A 381 -17.61 0.36 -11.31
N GLU A 382 -17.87 0.41 -12.61
CA GLU A 382 -17.66 1.57 -13.47
C GLU A 382 -18.83 1.73 -14.46
N TYR A 383 -19.03 2.95 -14.95
CA TYR A 383 -19.95 3.25 -16.04
C TYR A 383 -19.50 4.44 -16.89
N ARG A 384 -19.94 4.43 -18.15
CA ARG A 384 -19.68 5.46 -19.16
C ARG A 384 -21.01 6.08 -19.54
N ASP A 385 -21.34 7.23 -18.99
CA ASP A 385 -22.63 7.89 -19.18
C ASP A 385 -22.59 8.92 -20.32
N PRO A 386 -23.13 8.61 -21.52
CA PRO A 386 -23.23 9.58 -22.59
C PRO A 386 -24.24 10.68 -22.22
N VAL A 387 -23.83 11.92 -22.42
CA VAL A 387 -24.57 13.14 -22.09
C VAL A 387 -24.66 14.06 -23.30
N PRO A 388 -25.79 14.75 -23.52
CA PRO A 388 -26.06 15.44 -24.78
C PRO A 388 -25.16 16.66 -25.02
N GLU A 389 -24.77 17.37 -23.96
CA GLU A 389 -24.12 18.68 -24.04
C GLU A 389 -22.92 18.78 -23.07
N ASN A 390 -21.87 19.48 -23.51
CA ASN A 390 -20.74 19.84 -22.65
C ASN A 390 -21.09 21.08 -21.81
N ASN A 391 -20.38 21.28 -20.70
CA ASN A 391 -20.54 22.40 -19.76
C ASN A 391 -21.90 22.45 -19.03
N VAL A 392 -22.62 21.33 -18.99
CA VAL A 392 -23.84 21.15 -18.18
C VAL A 392 -23.50 20.30 -16.95
N GLN A 393 -23.83 20.78 -15.76
CA GLN A 393 -23.59 20.02 -14.52
C GLN A 393 -24.61 18.88 -14.38
N TYR A 394 -24.13 17.64 -14.35
CA TYR A 394 -24.93 16.46 -14.05
C TYR A 394 -24.62 15.96 -12.64
N TYR A 395 -25.65 15.55 -11.92
CA TYR A 395 -25.59 15.01 -10.56
C TYR A 395 -25.91 13.53 -10.56
N TYR A 396 -25.17 12.74 -9.77
CA TYR A 396 -25.25 11.28 -9.77
C TYR A 396 -25.42 10.71 -8.37
N GLN A 397 -26.22 9.65 -8.28
CA GLN A 397 -26.43 8.83 -7.09
C GLN A 397 -26.43 7.35 -7.50
N LEU A 398 -25.97 6.47 -6.61
CA LEU A 398 -25.80 5.04 -6.87
C LEU A 398 -26.43 4.19 -5.75
N THR A 399 -27.07 3.09 -6.11
CA THR A 399 -27.49 2.03 -5.16
C THR A 399 -26.85 0.69 -5.54
N ALA A 400 -26.70 -0.20 -4.57
CA ALA A 400 -26.41 -1.61 -4.77
C ALA A 400 -27.70 -2.43 -4.65
N ALA A 401 -27.79 -3.53 -5.39
CA ALA A 401 -28.91 -4.46 -5.33
C ALA A 401 -28.40 -5.91 -5.25
N ASP A 402 -29.07 -6.71 -4.41
CA ASP A 402 -28.81 -8.15 -4.25
C ASP A 402 -29.61 -9.00 -5.26
N ARG A 403 -29.45 -10.33 -5.18
CA ARG A 403 -30.15 -11.32 -6.00
C ARG A 403 -31.62 -11.54 -5.64
N ALA A 404 -32.09 -11.12 -4.47
CA ALA A 404 -33.52 -11.04 -4.13
C ALA A 404 -34.18 -9.76 -4.70
N GLY A 405 -33.36 -8.79 -5.11
CA GLY A 405 -33.76 -7.50 -5.60
C GLY A 405 -34.14 -6.51 -4.51
N ASN A 406 -33.61 -6.65 -3.28
CA ASN A 406 -33.58 -5.51 -2.36
C ASN A 406 -32.56 -4.48 -2.88
N GLU A 407 -32.77 -3.21 -2.52
CA GLU A 407 -31.96 -2.10 -2.99
C GLU A 407 -31.47 -1.29 -1.78
N SER A 408 -30.19 -0.93 -1.78
CA SER A 408 -29.55 -0.16 -0.72
C SER A 408 -30.11 1.26 -0.63
N GLU A 409 -29.77 1.97 0.46
CA GLU A 409 -29.81 3.42 0.45
C GLU A 409 -28.92 3.99 -0.68
N ARG A 410 -29.26 5.20 -1.14
CA ARG A 410 -28.49 5.90 -2.18
C ARG A 410 -27.16 6.41 -1.62
N SER A 411 -26.13 6.38 -2.47
CA SER A 411 -24.85 7.05 -2.24
C SER A 411 -25.02 8.55 -1.95
N GLU A 412 -23.96 9.20 -1.47
CA GLU A 412 -23.87 10.66 -1.55
C GLU A 412 -24.04 11.14 -3.00
N THR A 413 -24.57 12.35 -3.16
CA THR A 413 -24.64 13.03 -4.46
C THR A 413 -23.25 13.51 -4.86
N ILE A 414 -22.77 13.08 -6.03
CA ILE A 414 -21.59 13.66 -6.70
C ILE A 414 -22.01 14.39 -7.97
N SER A 415 -21.17 15.30 -8.48
CA SER A 415 -21.46 16.05 -9.70
C SER A 415 -20.32 15.96 -10.72
N GLY A 416 -20.64 15.55 -11.94
CA GLY A 416 -19.72 15.54 -13.09
C GLY A 416 -20.15 16.54 -14.16
N MET A 417 -19.19 17.24 -14.77
CA MET A 417 -19.44 18.13 -15.90
C MET A 417 -18.65 17.64 -17.12
N PRO A 418 -19.29 17.16 -18.20
CA PRO A 418 -18.62 16.88 -19.47
C PRO A 418 -18.00 18.17 -20.03
N VAL A 419 -16.81 18.05 -20.62
CA VAL A 419 -16.04 19.18 -21.17
C VAL A 419 -15.48 18.79 -22.53
N ALA A 420 -15.29 19.78 -23.41
CA ALA A 420 -14.63 19.56 -24.68
C ALA A 420 -13.19 19.03 -24.45
N PRO A 421 -12.67 18.15 -25.32
CA PRO A 421 -11.35 17.59 -25.16
C PRO A 421 -10.28 18.63 -25.51
N GLY A 422 -9.11 18.54 -24.88
CA GLY A 422 -7.98 19.41 -25.17
C GLY A 422 -7.35 19.18 -26.56
N PRO A 423 -6.31 19.96 -26.91
CA PRO A 423 -5.59 20.91 -26.05
C PRO A 423 -6.40 22.18 -25.73
N THR A 424 -6.39 22.59 -24.46
CA THR A 424 -7.10 23.79 -23.98
C THR A 424 -6.11 24.93 -23.76
N PRO A 425 -6.01 25.94 -24.65
CA PRO A 425 -5.09 27.05 -24.48
C PRO A 425 -5.51 27.96 -23.32
N VAL A 426 -4.55 28.34 -22.47
CA VAL A 426 -4.72 29.26 -21.34
C VAL A 426 -3.61 30.30 -21.30
N ALA A 427 -3.98 31.54 -20.97
CA ALA A 427 -3.10 32.69 -20.84
C ALA A 427 -3.82 33.82 -20.07
N GLY A 428 -3.06 34.76 -19.48
CA GLY A 428 -3.61 35.97 -18.88
C GLY A 428 -4.14 35.78 -17.45
N ALA A 429 -5.01 36.69 -17.01
CA ALA A 429 -5.50 36.72 -15.64
C ALA A 429 -6.72 35.80 -15.43
N ILE A 430 -6.68 34.99 -14.37
CA ILE A 430 -7.83 34.31 -13.79
C ILE A 430 -8.35 35.20 -12.65
N GLU A 431 -9.47 35.87 -12.88
CA GLU A 431 -10.04 36.88 -11.97
C GLU A 431 -11.23 36.37 -11.14
N ALA A 432 -11.75 35.19 -11.46
CA ALA A 432 -12.83 34.51 -10.76
C ALA A 432 -12.53 33.00 -10.63
N ASP A 433 -13.21 32.35 -9.70
CA ASP A 433 -13.03 30.93 -9.41
C ASP A 433 -13.17 30.07 -10.67
N THR A 434 -12.12 29.30 -10.95
CA THR A 434 -11.94 28.57 -12.21
C THR A 434 -11.50 27.14 -11.89
N THR A 435 -12.06 26.17 -12.60
CA THR A 435 -11.65 24.76 -12.51
C THR A 435 -11.02 24.32 -13.81
N TRP A 436 -9.84 23.72 -13.72
CA TRP A 436 -9.22 22.96 -14.82
C TRP A 436 -9.61 21.49 -14.69
N TYR A 437 -10.41 21.04 -15.64
CA TYR A 437 -11.03 19.72 -15.65
C TYR A 437 -10.15 18.71 -16.38
N ALA A 438 -9.97 17.52 -15.83
CA ALA A 438 -9.06 16.53 -16.38
C ALA A 438 -9.44 16.12 -17.82
N GLY A 439 -10.72 16.25 -18.20
CA GLY A 439 -11.22 15.97 -19.56
C GLY A 439 -10.82 16.97 -20.64
N ALA A 440 -10.46 18.20 -20.24
CA ALA A 440 -10.00 19.25 -21.13
C ALA A 440 -8.46 19.27 -21.28
N SER A 441 -7.77 18.27 -20.70
CA SER A 441 -6.33 18.07 -20.86
C SER A 441 -5.92 17.81 -22.31
N PRO A 442 -4.69 18.18 -22.72
CA PRO A 442 -3.75 18.98 -21.94
C PRO A 442 -4.13 20.47 -21.94
N TYR A 443 -4.02 21.12 -20.79
CA TYR A 443 -4.03 22.58 -20.72
C TYR A 443 -2.71 23.13 -21.23
N VAL A 444 -2.75 24.07 -22.17
CA VAL A 444 -1.54 24.64 -22.78
C VAL A 444 -1.36 26.08 -22.33
N ILE A 445 -0.38 26.32 -21.45
CA ILE A 445 0.04 27.66 -21.03
C ILE A 445 0.80 28.31 -22.19
N GLU A 446 0.06 29.08 -23.00
CA GLU A 446 0.58 29.78 -24.20
C GLU A 446 1.41 31.02 -23.80
N ASN A 447 0.99 31.72 -22.74
CA ASN A 447 1.71 32.81 -22.07
C ASN A 447 1.48 32.72 -20.55
N GLU A 448 2.09 33.59 -19.75
CA GLU A 448 1.89 33.62 -18.29
C GLU A 448 0.39 33.61 -17.92
N VAL A 449 0.02 32.72 -16.99
CA VAL A 449 -1.31 32.64 -16.37
C VAL A 449 -1.19 33.15 -14.95
N VAL A 450 -2.02 34.13 -14.56
CA VAL A 450 -1.99 34.76 -13.23
C VAL A 450 -3.31 34.52 -12.50
N VAL A 451 -3.31 33.68 -11.46
CA VAL A 451 -4.43 33.54 -10.53
C VAL A 451 -4.45 34.74 -9.61
N ARG A 452 -5.35 35.70 -9.85
CA ARG A 452 -5.43 36.96 -9.08
C ARG A 452 -5.87 36.72 -7.65
N ASP A 453 -5.55 37.67 -6.78
CA ASP A 453 -5.77 37.61 -5.33
C ASP A 453 -7.12 36.98 -4.89
N LYS A 454 -8.23 37.37 -5.51
CA LYS A 454 -9.57 36.91 -5.13
C LYS A 454 -10.05 35.61 -5.80
N ALA A 455 -9.27 35.05 -6.72
CA ALA A 455 -9.66 33.87 -7.48
C ALA A 455 -9.07 32.58 -6.90
N VAL A 456 -9.84 31.50 -6.96
CA VAL A 456 -9.39 30.13 -6.74
C VAL A 456 -9.22 29.42 -8.09
N LEU A 457 -8.01 28.97 -8.40
CA LEU A 457 -7.78 27.96 -9.43
C LEU A 457 -7.81 26.57 -8.79
N THR A 458 -8.80 25.75 -9.16
CA THR A 458 -8.86 24.33 -8.80
C THR A 458 -8.40 23.50 -9.99
N ILE A 459 -7.57 22.48 -9.77
CA ILE A 459 -7.09 21.57 -10.83
C ILE A 459 -7.43 20.14 -10.42
N GLU A 460 -8.19 19.43 -11.27
CA GLU A 460 -8.63 18.06 -11.01
C GLU A 460 -7.48 17.04 -11.06
N PRO A 461 -7.55 15.92 -10.31
CA PRO A 461 -6.65 14.79 -10.45
C PRO A 461 -6.53 14.29 -11.89
N GLY A 462 -5.31 13.91 -12.31
CA GLY A 462 -5.06 13.44 -13.67
C GLY A 462 -5.08 14.52 -14.77
N THR A 463 -5.14 15.81 -14.41
CA THR A 463 -5.01 16.90 -15.38
C THR A 463 -3.57 17.01 -15.89
N GLU A 464 -3.40 17.13 -17.20
CA GLU A 464 -2.10 17.42 -17.82
C GLU A 464 -2.00 18.91 -18.19
N ILE A 465 -0.85 19.52 -17.89
CA ILE A 465 -0.54 20.92 -18.15
C ILE A 465 0.83 21.01 -18.86
N LEU A 466 0.83 21.60 -20.05
CA LEU A 466 2.01 21.84 -20.87
C LEU A 466 2.25 23.35 -21.01
N SER A 467 3.48 23.82 -20.80
CA SER A 467 3.80 25.25 -20.95
C SER A 467 4.71 25.52 -22.15
N ARG A 468 4.36 26.52 -22.95
CA ARG A 468 5.23 27.07 -24.01
C ARG A 468 6.34 27.98 -23.49
N GLY A 469 6.47 28.12 -22.17
CA GLY A 469 7.48 28.94 -21.51
C GLY A 469 6.92 29.77 -20.36
N GLY A 470 5.64 30.15 -20.44
CA GLY A 470 4.94 30.94 -19.43
C GLY A 470 4.84 30.27 -18.06
N ALA A 471 4.77 31.07 -17.01
CA ALA A 471 4.57 30.61 -15.64
C ALA A 471 3.07 30.41 -15.32
N LEU A 472 2.80 29.60 -14.29
CA LEU A 472 1.56 29.71 -13.51
C LEU A 472 1.87 30.54 -12.26
N VAL A 473 1.48 31.81 -12.27
CA VAL A 473 1.63 32.73 -11.14
C VAL A 473 0.38 32.66 -10.27
N VAL A 474 0.57 32.58 -8.95
CA VAL A 474 -0.49 32.52 -7.96
C VAL A 474 -0.34 33.71 -7.01
N GLU A 475 -1.25 34.68 -7.14
CA GLU A 475 -1.49 35.77 -6.20
C GLU A 475 -2.71 35.44 -5.29
N GLY A 476 -3.61 34.57 -5.75
CA GLY A 476 -4.82 34.12 -5.04
C GLY A 476 -4.70 32.75 -4.37
N GLN A 477 -5.54 31.80 -4.78
CA GLN A 477 -5.52 30.41 -4.30
C GLN A 477 -5.31 29.41 -5.44
N LEU A 478 -4.41 28.46 -5.23
CA LEU A 478 -4.25 27.26 -6.03
C LEU A 478 -4.62 26.02 -5.19
N LYS A 479 -5.61 25.26 -5.67
CA LYS A 479 -6.02 23.96 -5.14
C LYS A 479 -5.72 22.91 -6.20
N ALA A 480 -4.49 22.42 -6.20
CA ALA A 480 -4.02 21.40 -7.14
C ALA A 480 -3.67 20.14 -6.33
N GLN A 481 -4.62 19.21 -6.27
CA GLN A 481 -4.50 17.98 -5.48
C GLN A 481 -4.89 16.79 -6.35
N GLY A 482 -3.89 16.05 -6.82
CA GLY A 482 -4.09 14.73 -7.43
C GLY A 482 -4.35 13.65 -6.37
N ASP A 483 -4.29 12.40 -6.80
CA ASP A 483 -4.22 11.24 -5.91
C ASP A 483 -3.12 10.24 -6.35
N SER A 484 -3.00 9.09 -5.66
CA SER A 484 -1.97 8.08 -5.94
C SER A 484 -2.03 7.50 -7.35
N ASP A 485 -3.20 7.52 -7.96
CA ASP A 485 -3.50 6.85 -9.23
C ASP A 485 -3.56 7.89 -10.37
N HIS A 486 -3.91 9.14 -10.04
CA HIS A 486 -4.13 10.26 -10.96
C HIS A 486 -3.31 11.50 -10.54
N LEU A 487 -2.00 11.45 -10.78
CA LEU A 487 -1.12 12.61 -10.59
C LEU A 487 -1.52 13.77 -11.50
N ILE A 488 -1.41 15.01 -11.01
CA ILE A 488 -1.44 16.20 -11.88
C ILE A 488 -0.05 16.35 -12.51
N LEU A 489 0.02 16.56 -13.83
CA LEU A 489 1.29 16.60 -14.56
C LEU A 489 1.57 18.00 -15.11
N PHE A 490 2.68 18.61 -14.72
CA PHE A 490 3.19 19.85 -15.33
C PHE A 490 4.51 19.60 -16.07
N SER A 491 4.60 20.04 -17.33
CA SER A 491 5.81 19.93 -18.15
C SER A 491 5.98 21.12 -19.10
N ALA A 492 7.20 21.30 -19.63
CA ALA A 492 7.40 22.05 -20.86
C ALA A 492 6.67 21.35 -22.02
N ALA A 493 6.09 22.13 -22.93
CA ALA A 493 5.50 21.68 -24.18
C ALA A 493 6.58 21.21 -25.18
N GLU A 494 6.14 20.57 -26.27
CA GLU A 494 7.05 20.18 -27.35
C GLU A 494 7.76 21.41 -27.96
N GLY A 495 9.06 21.27 -28.24
CA GLY A 495 9.92 22.36 -28.71
C GLY A 495 10.43 23.31 -27.61
N VAL A 496 9.99 23.16 -26.36
CA VAL A 496 10.46 23.99 -25.23
C VAL A 496 11.40 23.19 -24.34
N GLU A 497 12.61 23.73 -24.14
CA GLU A 497 13.63 23.12 -23.28
C GLU A 497 13.23 23.23 -21.80
N ARG A 498 12.99 24.45 -21.32
CA ARG A 498 12.54 24.75 -19.95
C ARG A 498 11.41 25.78 -19.91
N TRP A 499 10.35 25.50 -19.16
CA TRP A 499 9.29 26.47 -18.83
C TRP A 499 9.54 27.19 -17.49
N ALA A 500 8.82 28.28 -17.21
CA ALA A 500 9.10 29.10 -16.03
C ALA A 500 8.75 28.45 -14.68
N GLY A 501 7.76 27.55 -14.63
CA GLY A 501 7.31 26.88 -13.40
C GLY A 501 6.05 27.49 -12.76
N ILE A 502 5.77 27.06 -11.53
CA ILE A 502 4.71 27.64 -10.67
C ILE A 502 5.34 28.69 -9.76
N ARG A 503 4.74 29.89 -9.62
CA ARG A 503 5.26 30.97 -8.77
C ARG A 503 4.19 31.49 -7.82
N PHE A 504 4.36 31.27 -6.51
CA PHE A 504 3.53 31.89 -5.48
C PHE A 504 4.09 33.27 -5.12
N ALA A 505 3.29 34.32 -5.26
CA ALA A 505 3.71 35.70 -5.12
C ALA A 505 2.89 36.46 -4.06
N ASN A 506 3.50 36.72 -2.90
CA ASN A 506 2.95 37.45 -1.75
C ASN A 506 1.69 36.83 -1.08
N VAL A 507 1.55 35.51 -1.14
CA VAL A 507 0.37 34.76 -0.68
C VAL A 507 0.56 34.24 0.75
N LYS A 508 0.23 35.07 1.73
CA LYS A 508 0.53 34.83 3.16
C LYS A 508 -0.54 34.06 3.94
N GLU A 509 -1.82 34.37 3.72
CA GLU A 509 -2.94 33.93 4.60
C GLU A 509 -3.89 32.93 3.92
N LYS A 510 -3.54 32.44 2.73
CA LYS A 510 -4.41 31.62 1.90
C LYS A 510 -3.88 30.20 1.82
N GLU A 511 -4.73 29.22 2.16
CA GLU A 511 -4.41 27.80 1.99
C GLU A 511 -4.22 27.48 0.51
N ASN A 512 -2.96 27.32 0.13
CA ASN A 512 -2.53 26.89 -1.19
C ASN A 512 -1.98 25.47 -1.05
N ILE A 513 -2.56 24.53 -1.79
CA ILE A 513 -2.24 23.10 -1.68
C ILE A 513 -1.76 22.61 -3.05
N VAL A 514 -0.54 22.07 -3.04
CA VAL A 514 0.11 21.42 -4.19
C VAL A 514 0.41 19.99 -3.76
N LYS A 515 -0.40 19.04 -4.21
CA LYS A 515 -0.35 17.66 -3.70
C LYS A 515 -0.50 16.62 -4.81
N PHE A 516 0.28 15.54 -4.74
CA PHE A 516 0.32 14.49 -5.77
C PHE A 516 0.51 15.07 -7.19
N ILE A 517 1.48 15.97 -7.33
CA ILE A 517 1.83 16.61 -8.61
C ILE A 517 3.21 16.16 -9.05
N ARG A 518 3.40 15.90 -10.34
CA ARG A 518 4.72 15.75 -10.96
C ARG A 518 5.05 17.01 -11.77
N ILE A 519 6.16 17.67 -11.44
CA ILE A 519 6.67 18.86 -12.15
C ILE A 519 7.99 18.52 -12.83
N ARG A 520 8.05 18.73 -14.15
CA ARG A 520 9.23 18.49 -14.99
C ARG A 520 9.55 19.66 -15.91
N LYS A 521 10.81 19.72 -16.35
CA LYS A 521 11.36 20.68 -17.31
C LYS A 521 11.10 22.15 -16.94
N ALA A 522 10.96 22.49 -15.67
CA ALA A 522 10.90 23.88 -15.24
C ALA A 522 12.30 24.46 -14.98
N LYS A 523 12.45 25.79 -15.07
CA LYS A 523 13.63 26.51 -14.55
C LYS A 523 13.64 26.45 -13.02
N ALA A 524 12.54 26.82 -12.39
CA ALA A 524 12.24 26.53 -11.00
C ALA A 524 10.93 25.74 -10.96
N GLY A 525 10.89 24.54 -10.39
CA GLY A 525 9.67 23.74 -10.30
C GLY A 525 8.54 24.49 -9.60
N ILE A 526 8.83 24.99 -8.40
CA ILE A 526 7.99 25.94 -7.66
C ILE A 526 8.87 27.05 -7.07
N SER A 527 8.55 28.31 -7.38
CA SER A 527 9.09 29.50 -6.71
C SER A 527 8.09 30.01 -5.68
N ILE A 528 8.58 30.40 -4.50
CA ILE A 528 7.78 30.82 -3.35
C ILE A 528 8.34 32.15 -2.84
N GLU A 529 7.57 33.22 -3.02
CA GLU A 529 7.99 34.60 -2.79
C GLU A 529 7.07 35.22 -1.74
N ALA A 530 7.58 35.44 -0.53
CA ALA A 530 6.82 35.88 0.64
C ALA A 530 5.47 35.13 0.84
N SER A 531 5.47 33.81 0.65
CA SER A 531 4.28 32.95 0.57
C SER A 531 4.45 31.63 1.32
N SER A 532 3.34 30.99 1.74
CA SER A 532 3.39 29.77 2.58
C SER A 532 2.46 28.62 2.09
N PRO A 533 2.62 28.11 0.86
CA PRO A 533 1.88 26.92 0.40
C PRO A 533 2.27 25.63 1.14
N ARG A 534 1.38 24.64 1.09
CA ARG A 534 1.65 23.24 1.46
C ARG A 534 2.00 22.45 0.20
N ILE A 535 3.16 21.79 0.20
CA ILE A 535 3.68 21.00 -0.92
C ILE A 535 3.88 19.56 -0.42
N GLU A 536 3.03 18.64 -0.87
CA GLU A 536 2.87 17.32 -0.27
C GLU A 536 2.90 16.17 -1.29
N ALA A 537 3.72 15.15 -1.04
CA ALA A 537 3.76 13.95 -1.88
C ALA A 537 3.94 14.22 -3.40
N CYS A 538 4.61 15.32 -3.75
CA CYS A 538 4.92 15.70 -5.12
C CYS A 538 6.24 15.08 -5.60
N GLU A 539 6.38 14.95 -6.91
CA GLU A 539 7.63 14.56 -7.57
C GLU A 539 8.18 15.75 -8.38
N LEU A 540 9.33 16.27 -7.95
CA LEU A 540 10.00 17.40 -8.60
C LEU A 540 11.29 16.89 -9.25
N THR A 541 11.26 16.68 -10.57
CA THR A 541 12.34 16.00 -11.29
C THR A 541 12.61 16.59 -12.67
N ASP A 542 13.85 16.52 -13.16
CA ASP A 542 14.23 17.06 -14.48
C ASP A 542 13.85 18.55 -14.62
N ASN A 543 14.00 19.32 -13.54
CA ASN A 543 13.98 20.79 -13.54
C ASN A 543 15.42 21.30 -13.40
N ASP A 544 15.67 22.60 -13.51
CA ASP A 544 16.99 23.14 -13.14
C ASP A 544 17.08 23.21 -11.61
N THR A 545 16.24 24.01 -10.96
CA THR A 545 15.98 23.96 -9.51
C THR A 545 14.58 23.40 -9.25
N ALA A 546 14.38 22.58 -8.22
CA ALA A 546 13.04 22.06 -7.91
C ALA A 546 12.21 23.05 -7.07
N LEU A 547 12.81 23.63 -6.03
CA LEU A 547 12.15 24.60 -5.14
C LEU A 547 13.04 25.82 -4.91
N VAL A 548 12.47 27.02 -5.07
CA VAL A 548 13.08 28.29 -4.67
C VAL A 548 12.19 28.94 -3.62
N ILE A 549 12.71 29.22 -2.43
CA ILE A 549 11.95 29.73 -1.28
C ILE A 549 12.63 31.01 -0.78
N GLN A 550 12.03 32.17 -1.07
CA GLN A 550 12.63 33.47 -0.81
C GLN A 550 11.69 34.42 -0.07
N GLY A 551 12.27 35.30 0.76
CA GLY A 551 11.60 36.35 1.49
C GLY A 551 11.18 35.97 2.92
N SER A 552 11.26 36.93 3.84
CA SER A 552 11.15 36.74 5.29
C SER A 552 9.77 36.29 5.80
N PHE A 553 8.75 36.33 4.94
CA PHE A 553 7.40 35.82 5.22
C PHE A 553 7.14 34.42 4.64
N SER A 554 8.09 33.84 3.91
CA SER A 554 7.93 32.50 3.34
C SER A 554 8.17 31.42 4.40
N ALA A 555 7.10 30.76 4.82
CA ALA A 555 7.13 29.62 5.74
C ALA A 555 6.31 28.42 5.20
N PRO A 556 6.56 27.95 3.97
CA PRO A 556 5.86 26.79 3.41
C PRO A 556 6.20 25.50 4.18
N VAL A 557 5.26 24.55 4.11
CA VAL A 557 5.45 23.17 4.58
C VAL A 557 5.70 22.29 3.36
N VAL A 558 6.88 21.68 3.31
CA VAL A 558 7.34 20.80 2.23
C VAL A 558 7.51 19.41 2.82
N THR A 559 6.58 18.49 2.54
CA THR A 559 6.58 17.16 3.17
C THR A 559 6.29 15.97 2.26
N GLY A 560 6.99 14.85 2.48
CA GLY A 560 6.79 13.60 1.74
C GLY A 560 7.16 13.66 0.25
N ASN A 561 7.86 14.71 -0.21
CA ASN A 561 8.14 14.91 -1.63
C ASN A 561 9.38 14.12 -2.08
N THR A 562 9.38 13.69 -3.35
CA THR A 562 10.57 13.12 -4.00
C THR A 562 11.18 14.14 -4.96
N ILE A 563 12.36 14.64 -4.62
CA ILE A 563 13.07 15.69 -5.36
C ILE A 563 14.35 15.10 -5.94
N HIS A 564 14.39 14.84 -7.26
CA HIS A 564 15.51 14.10 -7.86
C HIS A 564 15.84 14.45 -9.30
N LYS A 565 17.10 14.28 -9.69
CA LYS A 565 17.58 14.51 -11.07
C LYS A 565 17.34 15.93 -11.58
N ASN A 566 17.46 16.94 -10.71
CA ASN A 566 17.43 18.33 -11.11
C ASN A 566 18.84 18.82 -11.48
N GLY A 567 18.94 19.78 -12.40
CA GLY A 567 20.17 20.23 -13.06
C GLY A 567 21.05 21.18 -12.25
N GLN A 568 20.53 21.71 -11.15
CA GLN A 568 21.21 22.60 -10.21
C GLN A 568 20.93 22.14 -8.76
N ALA A 569 20.97 23.07 -7.80
CA ALA A 569 20.61 22.77 -6.42
C ALA A 569 19.13 22.39 -6.35
N ALA A 570 18.78 21.35 -5.58
CA ALA A 570 17.40 20.86 -5.57
C ALA A 570 16.45 21.84 -4.86
N VAL A 571 16.84 22.32 -3.67
CA VAL A 571 16.09 23.33 -2.92
C VAL A 571 16.99 24.51 -2.57
N ILE A 572 16.57 25.73 -2.91
CA ILE A 572 17.24 26.98 -2.53
C ILE A 572 16.33 27.75 -1.56
N ILE A 573 16.89 28.17 -0.42
CA ILE A 573 16.17 28.86 0.66
C ILE A 573 16.92 30.15 0.99
N SER A 574 16.29 31.31 0.83
CA SER A 574 16.95 32.62 0.97
C SER A 574 16.14 33.71 1.66
N ASP A 575 16.80 34.83 1.94
CA ASP A 575 16.20 36.15 2.25
C ASP A 575 15.26 36.13 3.47
N GLY A 576 15.67 35.44 4.53
CA GLY A 576 14.97 35.34 5.80
C GLY A 576 13.86 34.29 5.87
N ALA A 577 13.67 33.49 4.81
CA ALA A 577 12.65 32.43 4.77
C ALA A 577 12.82 31.39 5.90
N LYS A 578 11.70 30.82 6.34
CA LYS A 578 11.62 29.86 7.46
C LYS A 578 10.75 28.63 7.10
N PRO A 579 11.03 27.91 6.00
CA PRO A 579 10.25 26.76 5.60
C PRO A 579 10.48 25.56 6.54
N THR A 580 9.53 24.64 6.57
CA THR A 580 9.66 23.33 7.21
C THR A 580 9.77 22.25 6.15
N LEU A 581 10.93 21.62 6.04
CA LEU A 581 11.22 20.50 5.14
C LEU A 581 11.22 19.22 5.98
N SER A 582 10.17 18.41 5.84
CA SER A 582 9.98 17.18 6.63
C SER A 582 9.77 15.94 5.77
N ASP A 583 10.42 14.82 6.10
CA ASP A 583 10.09 13.52 5.50
C ASP A 583 10.24 13.44 3.96
N ASN A 584 11.05 14.33 3.35
CA ASN A 584 11.30 14.36 1.90
C ASN A 584 12.49 13.48 1.49
N ARG A 585 12.50 13.01 0.24
CA ARG A 585 13.63 12.29 -0.37
C ARG A 585 14.30 13.14 -1.45
N ILE A 586 15.48 13.67 -1.15
CA ILE A 586 16.24 14.62 -1.99
C ILE A 586 17.52 13.94 -2.49
N ARG A 587 17.56 13.52 -3.77
CA ARG A 587 18.66 12.69 -4.28
C ARG A 587 18.99 12.86 -5.75
N ASP A 588 20.18 12.41 -6.16
CA ASP A 588 20.60 12.36 -7.57
C ASP A 588 20.58 13.73 -8.28
N ASN A 589 20.63 14.85 -7.55
CA ASN A 589 20.66 16.18 -8.13
C ASN A 589 22.09 16.56 -8.56
N ALA A 590 22.21 17.37 -9.61
CA ALA A 590 23.49 17.67 -10.25
C ALA A 590 24.37 18.66 -9.47
N ALA A 591 23.80 19.40 -8.52
CA ALA A 591 24.52 20.19 -7.52
C ALA A 591 24.08 19.79 -6.10
N GLU A 592 23.89 20.74 -5.18
CA GLU A 592 23.51 20.48 -3.79
C GLU A 592 22.07 19.94 -3.65
N GLY A 593 21.81 19.16 -2.59
CA GLY A 593 20.45 18.80 -2.19
C GLY A 593 19.67 20.02 -1.68
N ILE A 594 20.23 20.74 -0.70
CA ILE A 594 19.64 21.95 -0.12
C ILE A 594 20.71 23.05 0.00
N VAL A 595 20.38 24.27 -0.42
CA VAL A 595 21.21 25.49 -0.22
C VAL A 595 20.42 26.49 0.61
N VAL A 596 21.01 26.98 1.70
CA VAL A 596 20.43 27.95 2.63
C VAL A 596 21.29 29.21 2.66
N ARG A 597 20.69 30.38 2.43
CA ARG A 597 21.38 31.69 2.34
C ARG A 597 20.64 32.75 3.15
N SER A 598 21.19 33.19 4.27
CA SER A 598 20.56 34.21 5.13
C SER A 598 19.11 33.88 5.54
N ALA A 599 18.86 32.61 5.90
CA ALA A 599 17.54 32.06 6.19
C ALA A 599 17.57 31.15 7.44
N ALA A 600 16.42 30.67 7.91
CA ALA A 600 16.32 29.81 9.09
C ALA A 600 15.29 28.66 8.91
N PRO A 601 15.60 27.67 8.04
CA PRO A 601 14.74 26.52 7.81
C PRO A 601 14.83 25.47 8.93
N ALA A 602 13.74 24.74 9.12
CA ALA A 602 13.73 23.48 9.85
C ALA A 602 13.81 22.31 8.84
N ILE A 603 14.88 21.53 8.90
CA ILE A 603 15.15 20.39 8.01
C ILE A 603 15.14 19.13 8.88
N LEU A 604 14.08 18.33 8.80
CA LEU A 604 13.84 17.20 9.69
C LEU A 604 13.44 15.91 8.96
N ARG A 605 13.95 14.75 9.41
CA ARG A 605 13.54 13.42 8.90
C ARG A 605 13.65 13.21 7.38
N ASN A 606 14.42 14.03 6.68
CA ASN A 606 14.61 13.90 5.24
C ASN A 606 15.67 12.84 4.93
N ALA A 607 15.55 12.18 3.77
CA ALA A 607 16.59 11.35 3.19
C ALA A 607 17.31 12.15 2.08
N ILE A 608 18.52 12.65 2.37
CA ILE A 608 19.30 13.53 1.51
C ILE A 608 20.57 12.80 1.08
N ALA A 609 20.59 12.24 -0.13
CA ALA A 609 21.68 11.37 -0.55
C ALA A 609 22.06 11.47 -2.03
N GLN A 610 23.31 11.16 -2.36
CA GLN A 610 23.78 11.04 -3.76
C GLN A 610 23.65 12.33 -4.59
N ASN A 611 23.60 13.50 -3.94
CA ASN A 611 23.64 14.81 -4.61
C ASN A 611 25.10 15.20 -4.91
N ARG A 612 25.38 15.75 -6.10
CA ARG A 612 26.75 15.90 -6.61
C ARG A 612 27.52 17.15 -6.17
N GLY A 613 26.82 18.19 -5.69
CA GLY A 613 27.42 19.44 -5.19
C GLY A 613 27.43 19.57 -3.66
N GLY A 614 26.61 18.79 -2.97
CA GLY A 614 26.62 18.63 -1.51
C GLY A 614 25.29 18.10 -0.99
N GLY A 615 25.22 17.64 0.26
CA GLY A 615 23.93 17.31 0.88
C GLY A 615 23.18 18.59 1.23
N ILE A 616 23.70 19.32 2.21
CA ILE A 616 23.19 20.63 2.65
C ILE A 616 24.34 21.66 2.68
N ALA A 617 24.15 22.83 2.09
CA ALA A 617 25.06 23.97 2.20
C ALA A 617 24.37 25.14 2.91
N VAL A 618 25.01 25.72 3.94
CA VAL A 618 24.44 26.78 4.79
C VAL A 618 25.39 27.98 4.85
N LEU A 619 24.88 29.15 4.43
CA LEU A 619 25.62 30.39 4.25
C LEU A 619 24.88 31.54 4.96
N GLY A 620 25.48 32.19 5.96
CA GLY A 620 24.90 33.31 6.70
C GLY A 620 23.59 33.00 7.45
N ALA A 621 23.33 31.73 7.78
CA ALA A 621 22.00 31.21 8.07
C ALA A 621 21.91 30.37 9.35
N GLN A 622 20.75 30.43 10.02
CA GLN A 622 20.43 29.68 11.26
C GLN A 622 19.58 28.44 10.94
N ALA A 623 20.12 27.51 10.16
CA ALA A 623 19.43 26.26 9.83
C ALA A 623 19.45 25.28 11.02
N SER A 624 18.32 24.61 11.25
CA SER A 624 18.23 23.45 12.15
C SER A 624 18.08 22.18 11.33
N VAL A 625 19.01 21.25 11.48
CA VAL A 625 19.08 19.98 10.77
C VAL A 625 19.03 18.85 11.80
N THR A 626 17.93 18.12 11.90
CA THR A 626 17.75 17.07 12.93
C THR A 626 17.03 15.83 12.40
N GLU A 627 17.35 14.64 12.90
CA GLU A 627 16.67 13.37 12.55
C GLU A 627 16.76 12.99 11.06
N ASN A 628 17.62 13.61 10.26
CA ASN A 628 17.76 13.31 8.83
C ASN A 628 18.72 12.13 8.58
N ASN A 629 18.52 11.47 7.44
CA ASN A 629 19.47 10.53 6.84
C ASN A 629 20.25 11.26 5.74
N ILE A 630 21.51 11.64 5.99
CA ILE A 630 22.34 12.44 5.09
C ILE A 630 23.60 11.66 4.72
N THR A 631 23.66 11.09 3.51
CA THR A 631 24.74 10.16 3.12
C THR A 631 25.18 10.33 1.66
N ASP A 632 26.42 9.96 1.35
CA ASP A 632 26.91 9.78 -0.03
C ASP A 632 26.80 11.00 -0.95
N ASN A 633 26.69 12.22 -0.41
CA ASN A 633 26.72 13.45 -1.18
C ASN A 633 28.17 13.91 -1.46
N GLY A 634 28.45 14.47 -2.64
CA GLY A 634 29.78 15.00 -2.98
C GLY A 634 29.79 16.52 -2.93
N PRO A 635 30.84 17.21 -2.43
CA PRO A 635 31.99 16.67 -1.70
C PRO A 635 31.68 16.42 -0.20
N PHE A 636 30.69 17.11 0.38
CA PHE A 636 30.32 17.02 1.80
C PHE A 636 28.82 16.74 1.96
N ASP A 637 28.45 16.03 3.03
CA ASP A 637 27.06 15.81 3.43
C ASP A 637 26.46 17.08 4.05
N LEU A 638 27.23 17.84 4.82
CA LEU A 638 26.83 19.17 5.29
C LEU A 638 28.02 20.15 5.33
N ALA A 639 27.86 21.31 4.69
CA ALA A 639 28.81 22.42 4.76
C ALA A 639 28.17 23.67 5.36
N GLY A 640 28.77 24.21 6.42
CA GLY A 640 28.45 25.53 7.00
C GLY A 640 29.56 26.55 6.76
N GLU A 641 29.38 27.78 7.26
CA GLU A 641 30.41 28.81 7.17
C GLU A 641 31.60 28.57 8.11
N MET A 642 32.77 29.11 7.76
CA MET A 642 33.99 28.98 8.58
C MET A 642 34.01 29.96 9.78
N LYS A 643 33.11 30.95 9.79
CA LYS A 643 32.99 32.02 10.79
C LYS A 643 31.50 32.28 11.05
N GLY A 644 31.18 32.92 12.17
CA GLY A 644 29.79 33.17 12.57
C GLY A 644 29.24 32.07 13.48
N GLU A 645 27.92 31.94 13.51
CA GLU A 645 27.23 30.90 14.28
C GLU A 645 27.39 29.52 13.66
N ALA A 646 27.22 28.47 14.46
CA ALA A 646 27.30 27.10 13.98
C ALA A 646 25.93 26.59 13.49
N VAL A 647 25.94 25.80 12.42
CA VAL A 647 24.77 25.05 11.97
C VAL A 647 24.46 23.96 13.00
N SER A 648 23.22 23.93 13.51
CA SER A 648 22.77 22.84 14.38
C SER A 648 22.48 21.60 13.54
N ALA A 649 23.28 20.54 13.70
CA ALA A 649 23.20 19.30 12.92
C ALA A 649 23.13 18.06 13.84
N LEU A 650 22.41 18.19 14.95
CA LEU A 650 22.25 17.16 15.98
C LEU A 650 21.35 16.01 15.53
N ASN A 651 21.59 14.80 16.06
CA ASN A 651 20.74 13.63 15.86
C ASN A 651 20.48 13.28 14.37
N ASN A 652 21.47 13.45 13.48
CA ASN A 652 21.38 12.98 12.09
C ASN A 652 22.17 11.68 11.89
N TRP A 653 21.75 10.85 10.94
CA TRP A 653 22.51 9.70 10.45
C TRP A 653 23.39 10.12 9.28
N TRP A 654 24.68 9.81 9.37
CA TRP A 654 25.72 10.23 8.43
C TRP A 654 26.29 9.06 7.59
N GLY A 655 25.58 7.93 7.54
CA GLY A 655 26.07 6.68 6.94
C GLY A 655 26.97 5.84 7.86
N THR A 656 27.36 6.40 9.01
CA THR A 656 28.27 5.80 9.98
C THR A 656 28.05 6.38 11.38
N ALA A 657 28.34 5.59 12.41
CA ALA A 657 28.33 6.01 13.81
C ALA A 657 29.73 6.40 14.35
N LYS A 658 30.77 6.36 13.50
CA LYS A 658 32.16 6.66 13.91
C LYS A 658 32.47 8.14 13.69
N GLY A 659 32.75 8.86 14.78
CA GLY A 659 33.01 10.31 14.74
C GLY A 659 33.98 10.76 13.65
N LEU A 660 35.15 10.12 13.50
CA LEU A 660 36.14 10.47 12.46
C LEU A 660 35.61 10.38 11.03
N GLU A 661 34.77 9.38 10.73
CA GLU A 661 34.16 9.25 9.40
C GLU A 661 33.08 10.32 9.20
N VAL A 662 32.35 10.73 10.26
CA VAL A 662 31.42 11.88 10.21
C VAL A 662 32.16 13.20 10.00
N PHE A 663 33.24 13.46 10.74
CA PHE A 663 34.03 14.69 10.63
C PHE A 663 34.64 14.87 9.23
N ALA A 664 34.99 13.78 8.54
CA ALA A 664 35.46 13.83 7.15
C ALA A 664 34.37 14.20 6.12
N ARG A 665 33.09 14.14 6.51
CA ARG A 665 31.91 14.36 5.66
C ARG A 665 31.22 15.70 5.90
N ILE A 666 31.62 16.45 6.93
CA ILE A 666 31.16 17.80 7.22
C ILE A 666 32.25 18.84 6.97
N ARG A 667 31.86 20.12 6.83
CA ARG A 667 32.79 21.25 6.72
C ARG A 667 32.26 22.51 7.38
N GLY A 668 33.13 23.28 8.02
CA GLY A 668 32.78 24.58 8.60
C GLY A 668 32.22 24.43 10.02
N ARG A 669 31.62 25.50 10.56
CA ARG A 669 31.05 25.49 11.91
C ARG A 669 29.74 24.69 11.90
N VAL A 670 29.85 23.39 12.11
CA VAL A 670 28.72 22.46 12.24
C VAL A 670 28.74 21.83 13.64
N ASP A 671 27.61 21.85 14.33
CA ASP A 671 27.43 21.22 15.64
C ASP A 671 26.84 19.81 15.48
N VAL A 672 27.70 18.81 15.66
CA VAL A 672 27.37 17.37 15.59
C VAL A 672 27.62 16.66 16.93
N ARG A 673 27.39 17.34 18.07
CA ARG A 673 27.57 16.75 19.41
C ARG A 673 26.87 15.40 19.57
N SER A 674 25.66 15.28 19.03
CA SER A 674 24.96 14.00 18.89
C SER A 674 24.74 13.64 17.42
N ILE A 675 24.83 12.33 17.13
CA ILE A 675 24.50 11.71 15.84
C ILE A 675 23.53 10.55 16.08
N LEU A 676 22.97 9.94 15.03
CA LEU A 676 22.26 8.66 15.17
C LEU A 676 23.21 7.48 15.04
N GLY A 677 22.96 6.39 15.77
CA GLY A 677 23.70 5.12 15.65
C GLY A 677 23.27 4.22 14.49
N ALA A 678 22.16 4.54 13.82
CA ALA A 678 21.61 3.87 12.64
C ALA A 678 20.72 4.89 11.87
N PRO A 679 20.19 4.57 10.67
CA PRO A 679 19.24 5.44 9.98
C PRO A 679 18.01 5.78 10.82
N TYR A 680 17.46 6.99 10.65
CA TYR A 680 16.12 7.34 11.13
C TYR A 680 15.05 6.55 10.36
N PRO A 681 13.98 6.04 11.01
CA PRO A 681 13.57 6.26 12.42
C PRO A 681 14.16 5.30 13.46
N GLU A 682 14.87 4.24 13.06
CA GLU A 682 15.36 3.19 13.99
C GLU A 682 16.57 3.63 14.83
N GLY A 683 17.31 4.62 14.34
CA GLY A 683 18.50 5.19 14.95
C GLY A 683 18.23 5.88 16.28
N LYS A 684 19.02 5.51 17.30
CA LYS A 684 19.06 6.21 18.59
C LYS A 684 20.19 7.25 18.61
N PRO A 685 20.03 8.38 19.31
CA PRO A 685 21.11 9.33 19.56
C PRO A 685 22.34 8.67 20.21
N VAL A 686 23.51 9.09 19.74
CA VAL A 686 24.85 8.74 20.24
C VAL A 686 25.63 10.04 20.37
N GLU A 687 26.10 10.36 21.58
CA GLU A 687 26.99 11.49 21.80
C GLU A 687 28.40 11.16 21.28
N LEU A 688 28.99 12.07 20.49
CA LEU A 688 30.41 12.02 20.15
C LEU A 688 31.23 12.65 21.28
N PRO A 689 32.46 12.18 21.57
CA PRO A 689 33.29 12.72 22.66
C PRO A 689 33.94 14.05 22.27
N ILE A 690 33.12 15.04 21.92
CA ILE A 690 33.51 16.41 21.63
C ILE A 690 33.73 17.13 22.97
N LEU A 691 34.93 17.70 23.15
CA LEU A 691 35.31 18.30 24.40
C LEU A 691 34.63 19.67 24.61
N GLU A 692 34.56 20.08 25.87
CA GLU A 692 34.06 21.39 26.28
C GLU A 692 35.01 22.53 25.87
N ALA A 693 34.47 23.74 25.72
CA ALA A 693 35.26 24.90 25.28
C ALA A 693 36.37 25.31 26.28
N LYS A 694 36.30 24.84 27.53
CA LYS A 694 37.38 24.94 28.52
C LYS A 694 38.02 23.57 28.72
N LEU A 695 39.34 23.50 28.57
CA LEU A 695 40.12 22.27 28.62
C LEU A 695 41.02 22.26 29.85
N SER A 696 40.99 21.14 30.59
CA SER A 696 41.90 20.82 31.71
C SER A 696 41.68 19.37 32.16
N GLY A 697 42.70 18.75 32.75
CA GLY A 697 42.61 17.42 33.37
C GLY A 697 42.95 16.26 32.43
N PRO A 698 42.75 15.01 32.88
CA PRO A 698 43.15 13.83 32.12
C PRO A 698 42.15 13.47 31.03
N LEU A 699 42.65 13.18 29.84
CA LEU A 699 41.93 12.58 28.71
C LEU A 699 42.35 11.11 28.58
N LYS A 700 41.43 10.19 28.87
CA LYS A 700 41.65 8.72 28.95
C LYS A 700 40.95 7.93 27.85
N THR A 701 40.19 8.61 27.00
CA THR A 701 39.51 8.11 25.81
C THR A 701 39.64 9.17 24.72
N ASP A 702 39.46 8.81 23.45
CA ASP A 702 39.56 9.78 22.35
C ASP A 702 38.64 10.99 22.56
N GLY A 703 39.14 12.17 22.18
CA GLY A 703 38.46 13.45 22.35
C GLY A 703 38.59 14.33 21.13
N PHE A 704 37.54 15.09 20.79
CA PHE A 704 37.47 15.91 19.59
C PHE A 704 37.38 17.41 19.92
N LEU A 705 38.28 18.20 19.32
CA LEU A 705 38.16 19.65 19.22
C LEU A 705 37.63 19.99 17.82
N ILE A 706 36.40 20.50 17.74
CA ILE A 706 35.69 20.82 16.50
C ILE A 706 35.53 22.33 16.29
N LEU A 707 35.49 22.76 15.04
CA LEU A 707 35.52 24.17 14.66
C LEU A 707 34.30 24.94 15.17
N SER A 708 33.14 24.31 15.28
CA SER A 708 31.90 24.95 15.79
C SER A 708 31.98 25.41 17.24
N ARG A 709 32.84 24.81 18.07
CA ARG A 709 33.12 25.25 19.45
C ARG A 709 34.42 26.05 19.61
N SER A 710 35.19 26.24 18.53
CA SER A 710 36.39 27.08 18.51
C SER A 710 36.06 28.55 18.79
N PRO A 711 36.83 29.28 19.62
CA PRO A 711 38.09 28.88 20.25
C PRO A 711 37.93 28.02 21.51
N TYR A 712 38.84 27.07 21.70
CA TYR A 712 39.02 26.33 22.94
C TYR A 712 40.03 27.02 23.84
N ARG A 713 39.82 26.99 25.16
CA ARG A 713 40.72 27.60 26.14
C ARG A 713 41.27 26.55 27.11
N VAL A 714 42.59 26.36 27.08
CA VAL A 714 43.32 25.51 28.02
C VAL A 714 43.52 26.30 29.32
N THR A 715 42.76 25.95 30.35
CA THR A 715 42.73 26.64 31.66
C THR A 715 43.55 25.92 32.74
N GLY A 716 44.00 24.70 32.44
CA GLY A 716 44.92 23.89 33.22
C GLY A 716 45.48 22.79 32.31
N ASP A 717 46.51 22.07 32.73
CA ASP A 717 47.14 21.05 31.88
C ASP A 717 46.15 19.98 31.43
N VAL A 718 46.24 19.60 30.14
CA VAL A 718 45.42 18.56 29.51
C VAL A 718 46.29 17.34 29.30
N THR A 719 46.11 16.28 30.09
CA THR A 719 46.98 15.09 30.04
C THR A 719 46.35 13.99 29.19
N VAL A 720 46.83 13.81 27.97
CA VAL A 720 46.41 12.75 27.06
C VAL A 720 47.18 11.47 27.36
N ASP A 721 46.46 10.44 27.83
CA ASP A 721 47.06 9.24 28.40
C ASP A 721 46.19 7.98 28.17
N GLY A 722 46.74 6.80 28.45
CA GLY A 722 46.02 5.52 28.34
C GLY A 722 45.68 5.09 26.90
N GLY A 723 46.45 5.54 25.92
CA GLY A 723 46.21 5.26 24.50
C GLY A 723 45.25 6.23 23.80
N ALA A 724 44.67 7.20 24.52
CA ALA A 724 43.72 8.17 23.96
C ALA A 724 44.34 9.07 22.89
N ILE A 725 43.54 9.47 21.90
CA ILE A 725 43.92 10.45 20.87
C ILE A 725 43.08 11.72 20.99
N LEU A 726 43.76 12.86 21.11
CA LEU A 726 43.15 14.18 20.96
C LEU A 726 43.13 14.59 19.49
N HIS A 727 41.96 14.58 18.87
CA HIS A 727 41.75 15.00 17.48
C HIS A 727 41.39 16.48 17.42
N ILE A 728 42.00 17.22 16.49
CA ILE A 728 41.78 18.66 16.32
C ILE A 728 41.44 18.94 14.85
N GLU A 729 40.23 19.47 14.62
CA GLU A 729 39.71 19.82 13.28
C GLU A 729 40.46 21.02 12.66
N PRO A 730 40.63 21.07 11.32
CA PRO A 730 41.10 22.26 10.61
C PRO A 730 40.47 23.58 11.07
N GLY A 731 41.31 24.62 11.20
CA GLY A 731 40.89 25.97 11.59
C GLY A 731 40.57 26.17 13.08
N VAL A 732 40.62 25.12 13.91
CA VAL A 732 40.44 25.26 15.36
C VAL A 732 41.53 26.16 15.96
N VAL A 733 41.11 27.00 16.92
CA VAL A 733 41.99 27.86 17.72
C VAL A 733 42.02 27.31 19.15
N VAL A 734 43.22 27.06 19.66
CA VAL A 734 43.50 26.63 21.03
C VAL A 734 44.26 27.74 21.74
N GLN A 735 43.65 28.30 22.79
CA GLN A 735 44.15 29.42 23.55
C GLN A 735 44.63 28.97 24.94
N TYR A 736 45.90 29.18 25.25
CA TYR A 736 46.50 28.75 26.51
C TYR A 736 46.49 29.87 27.57
N ASP A 737 46.06 29.52 28.78
CA ASP A 737 46.33 30.32 29.97
C ASP A 737 47.79 30.13 30.44
N ARG A 738 48.26 31.05 31.29
CA ARG A 738 49.63 31.07 31.77
C ARG A 738 50.00 29.77 32.47
N ASN A 739 51.20 29.24 32.15
CA ASN A 739 51.76 28.00 32.69
C ASN A 739 50.92 26.73 32.41
N THR A 740 50.13 26.71 31.33
CA THR A 740 49.39 25.51 30.90
C THR A 740 50.00 24.87 29.65
N SER A 741 49.75 23.57 29.47
CA SER A 741 50.20 22.76 28.32
C SER A 741 49.22 21.61 27.98
N ILE A 742 49.21 21.15 26.72
CA ILE A 742 48.75 19.78 26.41
C ILE A 742 49.92 18.84 26.69
N ILE A 743 49.75 17.92 27.64
CA ILE A 743 50.75 16.93 28.04
C ILE A 743 50.38 15.58 27.42
N VAL A 744 51.32 14.96 26.71
CA VAL A 744 51.17 13.61 26.16
C VAL A 744 51.98 12.64 27.04
N GLU A 745 51.28 11.65 27.58
CA GLU A 745 51.87 10.52 28.31
C GLU A 745 51.82 9.26 27.44
N ASP A 746 50.90 8.32 27.67
CA ASP A 746 50.71 7.11 26.84
C ASP A 746 49.72 7.34 25.67
N GLY A 747 49.38 8.60 25.36
CA GLY A 747 48.39 8.99 24.35
C GLY A 747 48.98 9.58 23.06
N GLY A 748 48.16 10.33 22.30
CA GLY A 748 48.59 11.03 21.08
C GLY A 748 47.71 12.24 20.71
N VAL A 749 48.19 13.06 19.78
CA VAL A 749 47.48 14.26 19.29
C VAL A 749 47.50 14.28 17.76
N VAL A 750 46.33 14.36 17.13
CA VAL A 750 46.19 14.45 15.66
C VAL A 750 45.58 15.80 15.30
N ALA A 751 46.45 16.74 14.94
CA ALA A 751 46.11 18.08 14.51
C ALA A 751 46.49 18.24 13.02
N ARG A 752 45.54 17.98 12.13
CA ARG A 752 45.73 18.08 10.67
C ARG A 752 44.91 19.25 10.13
N GLY A 753 45.49 20.44 10.14
CA GLY A 753 44.92 21.62 9.47
C GLY A 753 45.07 21.56 7.95
N THR A 754 44.71 22.64 7.28
CA THR A 754 45.03 22.87 5.86
C THR A 754 45.66 24.25 5.66
N ALA A 755 46.23 24.52 4.49
CA ALA A 755 46.80 25.83 4.18
C ALA A 755 45.78 26.98 4.33
N ASP A 756 44.52 26.73 3.97
CA ASP A 756 43.42 27.70 4.11
C ASP A 756 42.88 27.78 5.55
N LEU A 757 42.96 26.66 6.29
CA LEU A 757 42.38 26.47 7.62
C LEU A 757 43.43 25.90 8.59
N PRO A 758 44.49 26.66 8.90
CA PRO A 758 45.51 26.20 9.82
C PRO A 758 44.98 26.18 11.26
N ILE A 759 45.38 25.16 12.01
CA ILE A 759 45.09 25.04 13.45
C ILE A 759 46.01 26.02 14.18
N LEU A 760 45.48 26.84 15.08
CA LEU A 760 46.24 27.89 15.77
C LEU A 760 46.37 27.57 17.26
N PHE A 761 47.61 27.39 17.73
CA PHE A 761 47.98 27.31 19.14
C PHE A 761 48.60 28.65 19.55
N THR A 762 47.94 29.38 20.45
CA THR A 762 48.32 30.75 20.85
C THR A 762 47.92 31.03 22.30
N ALA A 763 48.31 32.16 22.88
CA ALA A 763 47.92 32.50 24.25
C ALA A 763 46.50 33.09 24.33
N SER A 764 45.86 33.01 25.50
CA SER A 764 44.52 33.57 25.75
C SER A 764 44.49 35.08 26.00
N GLY A 765 45.65 35.71 26.23
CA GLY A 765 45.77 37.13 26.53
C GLY A 765 45.56 38.04 25.32
N ALA A 766 44.98 39.24 25.54
CA ALA A 766 44.68 40.21 24.48
C ALA A 766 45.90 40.89 23.84
N SER A 767 47.10 40.70 24.39
CA SER A 767 48.38 41.18 23.83
C SER A 767 49.46 40.15 24.14
N PRO A 768 49.47 39.03 23.41
CA PRO A 768 50.35 37.90 23.71
C PRO A 768 51.80 38.24 23.35
N ALA A 769 52.71 37.79 24.21
CA ALA A 769 54.16 37.92 24.04
C ALA A 769 54.83 36.53 24.12
N PRO A 770 56.04 36.34 23.56
CA PRO A 770 56.78 35.09 23.71
C PRO A 770 56.84 34.64 25.18
N GLY A 771 56.50 33.38 25.47
CA GLY A 771 56.47 32.85 26.84
C GLY A 771 55.18 33.13 27.62
N SER A 772 54.07 33.49 26.96
CA SER A 772 52.78 33.72 27.63
C SER A 772 52.16 32.46 28.23
N TYR A 773 52.52 31.28 27.70
CA TYR A 773 52.17 29.96 28.22
C TYR A 773 53.37 29.01 28.14
N ALA A 774 53.29 27.82 28.76
CA ALA A 774 54.42 26.92 28.88
C ALA A 774 54.73 26.22 27.55
N ASN A 775 53.89 25.28 27.12
CA ASN A 775 54.05 24.53 25.87
C ASN A 775 52.74 24.45 25.11
N ALA A 776 52.80 24.36 23.77
CA ALA A 776 51.61 23.95 23.03
C ALA A 776 51.40 22.45 23.22
N VAL A 777 52.43 21.63 22.98
CA VAL A 777 52.41 20.20 23.30
C VAL A 777 53.71 19.76 23.96
N ARG A 778 53.59 18.96 25.02
CA ARG A 778 54.70 18.41 25.79
C ARG A 778 54.62 16.89 25.88
N PHE A 779 55.58 16.17 25.34
CA PHE A 779 55.65 14.70 25.42
C PHE A 779 56.51 14.31 26.61
N THR A 780 55.98 13.55 27.56
CA THR A 780 56.65 13.27 28.84
C THR A 780 56.93 11.79 29.10
N LYS A 781 56.29 10.88 28.35
CA LYS A 781 56.49 9.43 28.39
C LYS A 781 56.48 8.87 26.96
N GLN A 782 56.91 7.61 26.80
CA GLN A 782 56.78 6.90 25.52
C GLN A 782 55.30 6.70 25.17
N THR A 783 54.93 7.02 23.93
CA THR A 783 53.55 7.00 23.44
C THR A 783 53.24 5.68 22.70
N LYS A 784 52.01 5.18 22.83
CA LYS A 784 51.48 4.09 21.97
C LYS A 784 50.79 4.60 20.70
N ALA A 785 50.31 5.85 20.73
CA ALA A 785 49.75 6.51 19.58
C ALA A 785 50.78 7.45 18.94
N ASN A 786 50.71 7.60 17.61
CA ASN A 786 51.50 8.58 16.88
C ASN A 786 50.81 9.93 16.92
N SER A 787 51.56 10.99 17.26
CA SER A 787 51.10 12.36 17.15
C SER A 787 51.51 12.99 15.82
N VAL A 788 50.62 13.79 15.24
CA VAL A 788 50.84 14.47 13.96
C VAL A 788 50.32 15.90 14.03
N PHE A 789 51.18 16.84 13.65
CA PHE A 789 50.90 18.26 13.51
C PHE A 789 51.17 18.65 12.06
N SER A 790 50.10 18.99 11.34
CA SER A 790 50.19 19.44 9.95
C SER A 790 49.39 20.72 9.76
N TYR A 791 49.94 21.71 9.04
CA TYR A 791 49.36 23.05 8.90
C TYR A 791 48.93 23.68 10.23
N CYS A 792 49.79 23.54 11.25
CA CYS A 792 49.61 24.18 12.54
C CYS A 792 50.42 25.48 12.61
N ILE A 793 49.85 26.51 13.22
CA ILE A 793 50.57 27.72 13.65
C ILE A 793 50.74 27.61 15.15
N VAL A 794 51.98 27.67 15.64
CA VAL A 794 52.29 27.67 17.07
C VAL A 794 53.07 28.93 17.42
N GLU A 795 52.45 29.77 18.24
CA GLU A 795 53.01 31.07 18.60
C GLU A 795 52.93 31.40 20.09
N TYR A 796 53.86 32.22 20.56
CA TYR A 796 53.92 32.79 21.90
C TYR A 796 54.11 31.81 23.08
N ALA A 797 54.46 30.56 22.82
CA ALA A 797 54.83 29.60 23.86
C ALA A 797 56.18 29.96 24.51
N THR A 798 56.50 29.32 25.63
CA THR A 798 57.88 29.25 26.11
C THR A 798 58.67 28.33 25.17
N THR A 799 58.22 27.08 25.05
CA THR A 799 58.71 26.15 24.02
C THR A 799 57.51 25.53 23.31
N ALA A 800 57.40 25.69 21.98
CA ALA A 800 56.21 25.24 21.24
C ALA A 800 55.99 23.73 21.36
N PHE A 801 57.00 22.91 21.04
CA PHE A 801 57.00 21.46 21.26
C PHE A 801 58.16 21.04 22.17
N ASP A 802 57.87 20.51 23.37
CA ASP A 802 58.87 20.02 24.32
C ASP A 802 58.76 18.49 24.44
N ILE A 803 59.68 17.78 23.79
CA ILE A 803 59.55 16.36 23.44
C ILE A 803 60.60 15.55 24.20
N TYR A 804 60.19 14.88 25.28
CA TYR A 804 61.09 14.01 26.05
C TYR A 804 61.19 12.60 25.48
N TYR A 805 60.17 12.13 24.78
CA TYR A 805 60.07 10.77 24.21
C TYR A 805 59.18 10.78 22.96
N GLY A 806 59.32 9.77 22.11
CA GLY A 806 58.46 9.56 20.94
C GLY A 806 58.91 10.27 19.66
N SER A 807 58.14 10.09 18.59
CA SER A 807 58.48 10.51 17.23
C SER A 807 57.31 11.21 16.51
N PRO A 808 56.87 12.40 16.98
CA PRO A 808 55.77 13.11 16.34
C PRO A 808 56.16 13.60 14.94
N GLU A 809 55.20 13.58 14.02
CA GLU A 809 55.31 14.24 12.72
C GLU A 809 54.96 15.73 12.88
N ILE A 810 55.85 16.62 12.46
CA ILE A 810 55.68 18.07 12.45
C ILE A 810 55.93 18.53 11.00
N SER A 811 54.86 18.53 10.20
CA SER A 811 54.91 18.83 8.76
C SER A 811 54.17 20.13 8.44
N SER A 812 54.63 20.92 7.48
CA SER A 812 53.87 22.10 7.02
C SER A 812 53.45 23.08 8.13
N CYS A 813 54.24 23.24 9.20
CA CYS A 813 53.90 24.06 10.35
C CYS A 813 54.59 25.43 10.33
N TYR A 814 54.01 26.43 11.00
CA TYR A 814 54.62 27.75 11.22
C TYR A 814 54.82 27.96 12.72
N ILE A 815 56.08 27.91 13.16
CA ILE A 815 56.47 27.90 14.57
C ILE A 815 57.21 29.21 14.84
N VAL A 816 56.54 30.14 15.51
CA VAL A 816 56.90 31.56 15.43
C VAL A 816 56.81 32.30 16.77
N ARG A 817 57.76 33.20 17.07
CA ARG A 817 57.73 34.06 18.28
C ARG A 817 57.61 33.29 19.61
N ASN A 818 58.32 32.17 19.75
CA ASN A 818 58.42 31.44 21.03
C ASN A 818 59.64 31.92 21.84
N ALA A 819 59.58 31.88 23.17
CA ALA A 819 60.58 32.54 24.04
C ALA A 819 61.88 31.75 24.27
N GLN A 820 61.83 30.42 24.17
CA GLN A 820 62.97 29.54 24.39
C GLN A 820 63.23 28.63 23.19
N SER A 821 62.23 27.93 22.65
CA SER A 821 62.50 27.03 21.52
C SER A 821 61.26 26.74 20.66
N GLY A 822 61.45 26.53 19.36
CA GLY A 822 60.41 25.98 18.49
C GLY A 822 60.16 24.50 18.80
N VAL A 823 61.19 23.66 18.65
CA VAL A 823 61.16 22.25 19.06
C VAL A 823 62.34 21.95 19.98
N TYR A 824 62.09 21.33 21.13
CA TYR A 824 63.11 20.81 22.04
C TYR A 824 62.97 19.29 22.12
N SER A 825 63.87 18.57 21.46
CA SER A 825 63.98 17.10 21.51
C SER A 825 64.98 16.68 22.60
N ARG A 826 64.60 15.71 23.44
CA ARG A 826 65.39 15.22 24.58
C ARG A 826 65.41 13.68 24.61
N ASN A 827 66.18 13.11 25.54
CA ASN A 827 66.33 11.66 25.77
C ASN A 827 66.49 10.86 24.47
N ASP A 828 65.51 10.04 24.06
CA ASP A 828 65.50 9.22 22.84
C ASP A 828 64.53 9.75 21.76
N ALA A 829 63.98 10.95 21.93
CA ALA A 829 62.96 11.52 21.03
C ALA A 829 63.47 11.74 19.60
N ALA A 830 62.66 11.35 18.62
CA ALA A 830 63.00 11.34 17.19
C ALA A 830 61.90 11.98 16.31
N PRO A 831 61.57 13.28 16.52
CA PRO A 831 60.55 13.97 15.75
C PRO A 831 60.94 14.10 14.26
N GLN A 832 59.93 14.06 13.39
CA GLN A 832 60.08 14.20 11.95
C GLN A 832 59.62 15.60 11.53
N ILE A 833 60.55 16.50 11.22
CA ILE A 833 60.30 17.92 11.01
C ILE A 833 60.52 18.28 9.53
N SER A 834 59.45 18.61 8.82
CA SER A 834 59.53 18.93 7.39
C SER A 834 58.58 20.02 6.92
N TYR A 835 58.92 20.68 5.80
CA TYR A 835 58.09 21.72 5.16
C TYR A 835 57.60 22.81 6.12
N SER A 836 58.32 23.06 7.21
CA SER A 836 57.90 23.98 8.26
C SER A 836 58.75 25.25 8.24
N THR A 837 58.18 26.37 8.69
CA THR A 837 58.93 27.63 8.86
C THR A 837 59.07 27.95 10.34
N PHE A 838 60.31 28.13 10.78
CA PHE A 838 60.68 28.59 12.11
C PHE A 838 61.09 30.07 12.01
N GLU A 839 60.31 30.99 12.59
CA GLU A 839 60.57 32.43 12.50
C GLU A 839 60.57 33.15 13.86
N ASP A 840 61.51 34.09 14.07
CA ASP A 840 61.58 34.94 15.26
C ASP A 840 61.52 34.18 16.62
N ASN A 841 62.01 32.93 16.67
CA ASN A 841 62.11 32.18 17.93
C ASN A 841 63.36 32.62 18.71
N MET A 842 63.17 32.95 19.99
CA MET A 842 64.18 33.52 20.88
C MET A 842 64.87 32.44 21.73
N GLY A 843 65.87 32.85 22.52
CA GLY A 843 66.52 31.97 23.50
C GLY A 843 67.34 30.86 22.83
N GLU A 844 66.87 29.61 22.93
CA GLU A 844 67.49 28.44 22.34
C GLU A 844 67.15 28.26 20.84
N GLY A 845 66.16 28.99 20.31
CA GLY A 845 65.96 29.19 18.88
C GLY A 845 65.02 28.19 18.18
N GLY A 846 65.39 27.75 16.97
CA GLY A 846 64.54 26.91 16.11
C GLY A 846 64.33 25.50 16.65
N VAL A 847 65.34 24.62 16.50
CA VAL A 847 65.29 23.23 16.99
C VAL A 847 66.49 22.91 17.88
N LYS A 848 66.25 22.31 19.04
CA LYS A 848 67.28 21.83 19.98
C LYS A 848 67.18 20.33 20.18
N GLY A 849 68.31 19.62 20.04
CA GLY A 849 68.46 18.21 20.40
C GLY A 849 69.48 18.03 21.52
N VAL A 850 69.15 17.22 22.53
CA VAL A 850 70.00 16.89 23.68
C VAL A 850 69.87 15.41 24.07
N GLY A 851 70.86 14.88 24.79
CA GLY A 851 70.83 13.48 25.24
C GLY A 851 71.13 12.54 24.08
N MET A 852 70.24 11.61 23.75
CA MET A 852 70.32 10.72 22.59
C MET A 852 69.26 11.06 21.52
N SER A 853 68.72 12.29 21.52
CA SER A 853 67.61 12.66 20.65
C SER A 853 68.04 12.63 19.17
N ASN A 854 67.18 12.13 18.28
CA ASN A 854 67.45 12.01 16.85
C ASN A 854 66.38 12.71 15.99
N PRO A 855 66.23 14.05 16.07
CA PRO A 855 65.32 14.79 15.20
C PRO A 855 65.77 14.71 13.74
N SER A 856 64.84 14.42 12.84
CA SER A 856 65.05 14.52 11.38
C SER A 856 64.52 15.86 10.90
N ILE A 857 65.36 16.67 10.25
CA ILE A 857 65.03 18.06 9.91
C ILE A 857 65.31 18.27 8.41
N HIS A 858 64.28 18.28 7.56
CA HIS A 858 64.45 18.39 6.10
C HIS A 858 63.43 19.31 5.44
N TYR A 859 63.83 20.10 4.44
CA TYR A 859 62.94 20.98 3.67
C TYR A 859 62.21 22.04 4.52
N ASN A 860 62.89 22.60 5.52
CA ASN A 860 62.35 23.67 6.38
C ASN A 860 62.98 25.04 6.07
N ASN A 861 62.29 26.11 6.46
CA ASN A 861 62.80 27.48 6.45
C ASN A 861 63.14 27.93 7.88
N PHE A 862 64.37 28.38 8.13
CA PHE A 862 64.75 29.02 9.39
C PHE A 862 65.05 30.51 9.14
N LEU A 863 64.28 31.39 9.77
CA LEU A 863 64.31 32.84 9.54
C LEU A 863 64.44 33.59 10.88
N LYS A 864 65.45 34.46 11.03
CA LYS A 864 65.58 35.39 12.17
C LYS A 864 65.53 34.79 13.59
N ASN A 865 65.71 33.48 13.74
CA ASN A 865 65.76 32.85 15.06
C ASN A 865 67.08 33.22 15.76
N ALA A 866 67.08 33.34 17.09
CA ALA A 866 68.28 33.63 17.88
C ALA A 866 69.38 32.56 17.71
N VAL A 867 68.96 31.31 17.47
CA VAL A 867 69.79 30.17 17.03
C VAL A 867 68.92 29.37 16.05
N LEU A 868 69.51 28.77 15.01
CA LEU A 868 68.77 27.96 14.02
C LEU A 868 68.59 26.53 14.54
N VAL A 869 69.70 25.86 14.88
CA VAL A 869 69.72 24.51 15.48
C VAL A 869 70.77 24.42 16.59
N GLN A 870 70.44 23.72 17.67
CA GLN A 870 71.37 23.25 18.71
C GLN A 870 71.46 21.72 18.67
N ALA A 871 72.62 21.18 18.32
CA ALA A 871 72.91 19.76 18.21
C ALA A 871 73.85 19.30 19.33
N PHE A 872 73.29 19.15 20.53
CA PHE A 872 73.98 18.62 21.72
C PHE A 872 73.51 17.19 22.06
N SER A 873 73.11 16.44 21.04
CA SER A 873 72.83 15.01 21.12
C SER A 873 74.12 14.20 20.96
N SER A 874 74.17 13.02 21.57
CA SER A 874 75.18 11.99 21.29
C SER A 874 74.89 11.21 20.00
N ILE A 875 73.73 11.43 19.37
CA ILE A 875 73.38 10.92 18.05
C ILE A 875 73.53 12.03 17.01
N TYR A 876 74.09 11.69 15.85
CA TYR A 876 74.28 12.60 14.73
C TYR A 876 72.94 13.04 14.13
N ILE A 877 72.66 14.35 14.17
CA ILE A 877 71.39 14.92 13.70
C ILE A 877 71.44 15.14 12.18
N ASP A 878 70.45 14.62 11.44
CA ASP A 878 70.30 14.89 10.01
C ASP A 878 69.45 16.15 9.78
N ALA A 879 70.11 17.23 9.36
CA ALA A 879 69.52 18.54 9.11
C ALA A 879 69.75 19.04 7.66
N ARG A 880 69.78 18.11 6.69
CA ARG A 880 70.02 18.43 5.27
C ARG A 880 68.82 19.09 4.61
N ASN A 881 69.02 19.65 3.42
CA ASN A 881 67.98 20.23 2.56
C ASN A 881 67.11 21.29 3.27
N ASN A 882 67.64 22.05 4.21
CA ASN A 882 66.94 23.19 4.82
C ASN A 882 67.45 24.52 4.25
N TRP A 883 66.61 25.53 4.28
CA TRP A 883 67.00 26.93 4.12
C TRP A 883 67.34 27.54 5.48
N TRP A 884 68.57 28.04 5.61
CA TRP A 884 69.12 28.54 6.87
C TRP A 884 69.08 30.07 7.01
N GLY A 885 68.28 30.75 6.19
CA GLY A 885 68.16 32.22 6.19
C GLY A 885 69.16 32.94 5.27
N ALA A 886 70.26 32.28 4.90
CA ALA A 886 71.28 32.77 3.97
C ALA A 886 71.97 31.62 3.20
N ASP A 887 72.59 31.94 2.07
CA ASP A 887 73.51 31.08 1.33
C ASP A 887 74.87 31.80 1.14
N PRO A 888 75.98 31.30 1.72
CA PRO A 888 76.06 30.13 2.62
C PRO A 888 75.40 30.41 3.99
N PRO A 889 75.04 29.36 4.75
CA PRO A 889 74.46 29.48 6.09
C PRO A 889 75.40 30.17 7.09
N ASP A 890 74.83 30.98 7.99
CA ASP A 890 75.58 31.48 9.15
C ASP A 890 75.78 30.36 10.18
N THR A 891 76.95 29.71 10.11
CA THR A 891 77.35 28.66 11.05
C THR A 891 77.44 29.14 12.50
N GLY A 892 77.55 30.45 12.77
CA GLY A 892 77.52 30.98 14.14
C GLY A 892 76.16 30.82 14.83
N LEU A 893 75.10 30.59 14.06
CA LEU A 893 73.75 30.31 14.53
C LEU A 893 73.41 28.81 14.52
N ILE A 894 74.37 27.93 14.23
CA ILE A 894 74.20 26.46 14.24
C ILE A 894 75.17 25.88 15.27
N TRP A 895 74.67 25.56 16.46
CA TRP A 895 75.51 25.20 17.61
C TRP A 895 75.65 23.69 17.72
N GLY A 896 76.87 23.18 17.57
CA GLY A 896 77.19 21.76 17.66
C GLY A 896 78.50 21.47 16.91
N ASP A 897 78.96 20.22 16.98
CA ASP A 897 80.05 19.77 16.11
C ASP A 897 79.50 19.60 14.68
N LEU A 898 79.96 20.39 13.72
CA LEU A 898 79.49 20.34 12.32
C LEU A 898 80.06 19.13 11.54
N ASP A 899 81.07 18.45 12.08
CA ASP A 899 81.65 17.23 11.50
C ASP A 899 81.07 15.95 12.14
N LYS A 900 80.61 16.02 13.41
CA LYS A 900 80.20 14.83 14.20
C LYS A 900 78.87 14.94 14.94
N GLY A 901 78.25 16.11 15.01
CA GLY A 901 77.01 16.38 15.75
C GLY A 901 75.79 16.68 14.86
N VAL A 902 75.97 17.39 13.74
CA VAL A 902 74.86 17.71 12.80
C VAL A 902 75.30 17.76 11.34
N ASN A 903 74.48 17.18 10.45
CA ASN A 903 74.66 17.27 9.01
C ASN A 903 73.79 18.36 8.40
N ILE A 904 74.38 19.46 7.94
CA ILE A 904 73.67 20.53 7.22
C ILE A 904 73.90 20.51 5.70
N LYS A 905 74.61 19.51 5.15
CA LYS A 905 75.04 19.48 3.73
C LYS A 905 74.38 18.33 2.93
N PRO A 906 73.74 18.61 1.78
CA PRO A 906 73.53 19.94 1.18
C PRO A 906 72.50 20.78 1.97
N TRP A 907 72.61 22.10 1.89
CA TRP A 907 71.55 23.05 2.26
C TRP A 907 70.85 23.56 1.00
N LEU A 908 69.71 24.24 1.15
CA LEU A 908 69.01 24.89 0.04
C LEU A 908 69.63 26.28 -0.24
N PRO A 909 69.82 26.68 -1.52
CA PRO A 909 70.36 28.01 -1.87
C PRO A 909 69.29 29.13 -1.82
N ALA A 910 68.03 28.77 -1.59
CA ALA A 910 66.89 29.68 -1.49
C ALA A 910 65.85 29.09 -0.50
N PRO A 911 64.89 29.90 -0.01
CA PRO A 911 63.80 29.40 0.82
C PRO A 911 63.02 28.26 0.16
N GLU A 912 62.69 27.22 0.92
CA GLU A 912 61.76 26.18 0.48
C GLU A 912 60.37 26.82 0.25
N GLU A 913 59.84 26.62 -0.96
CA GLU A 913 58.58 27.22 -1.42
C GLU A 913 57.36 26.47 -0.84
N LYS A 914 57.48 25.15 -0.65
CA LYS A 914 56.41 24.33 -0.07
C LYS A 914 56.28 24.53 1.44
N ALA A 915 57.28 25.12 2.08
CA ALA A 915 57.29 25.27 3.52
C ALA A 915 56.30 26.34 3.98
N PHE A 916 55.39 25.96 4.89
CA PHE A 916 54.27 26.79 5.29
C PHE A 916 54.73 28.01 6.10
N ARG A 917 54.17 29.19 5.81
CA ARG A 917 54.54 30.49 6.43
C ARG A 917 53.38 31.15 7.18
N GLY A 918 52.43 30.35 7.66
CA GLY A 918 51.22 30.84 8.32
C GLY A 918 50.12 31.28 7.36
N ARG A 919 49.18 32.08 7.87
CA ARG A 919 48.06 32.63 7.06
C ARG A 919 48.61 33.63 6.05
N LYS A 920 48.18 33.51 4.79
CA LYS A 920 48.36 34.53 3.75
C LYS A 920 47.45 35.73 3.99
#